data_AF-A0AAD1KNS8-F1
#
_entry.id   AF-A0AAD1KNS8-F1
#
_cell.length_a   1.000
_cell.length_b   1.000
_cell.length_c   1.000
_cell.angle_alpha   90.00
_cell.angle_beta   90.00
_cell.angle_gamma   90.00
#
_symmetry.space_group_name_H-M   'P 1'
#
loop_
_entity.id
_entity.type
_entity.pdbx_description
1 polymer ?
#
loop_
_entity_poly.entity_id
_entity_poly.type
_entity_poly.pdbx_seq_one_letter_code
_entity_poly.pdbx_strand_id
1 'polypeptide(L)'
;MRYQRTTGFWLTGVIAAVSLGLVALPSPNTAMADPSTTQTTHVDCSSSASGDGSIDHPVNGVDKLDKAFGPGKRVLFKRGTTCRGTVVVNASGTNHARTLIGAYGQGKAPILDAQGSATNQRSVIEVDDRSHITIQDLTVRNGWFSNISVEAHNGHVMEGITVQRVAVEENAWKGGPNKVTDNFWVMGVGGVIVMPCSARSAIKDVVIDQVEASRQHYAGVQVGYHQLHPWSDYEKGIKRDGYMVPTCFDQESKPYPHVSPVTGIQNAVISNSSLHDNDAMGAGIFGATDVLLRNNDLYRNGSGIGNPGNTMNGTGAWWDTTRHVTAEWNNAWGNRVGYRGQDGTGLDADRNTKNSIIQNNYLHDNGGYGASVIAAYGDASATIRHNLMVDNGTHDPDRSSDIMISSYSSPTEDGRSVTGQVSGLWIYGNTIHRDQGKGNAPGIRLQSRYRPNTAISIVNNIVNRPGRGGIYSFQPTDAAEVDMVRGNLVSTDGTFARTQDVEGRPTFLSTARDNMNWPKGDSFRLAATSLGARNAVGYDNATLPGKAPTARGATDLWGTTIPEKSGFAIGADVAPGKAASATPRSTPLAPRPVSPEPTVQAPQLPWRNTIPEYELPSQYVSTIMRAPKTDRQYLAHPDTIKTRSGRLVTTFAKGHGKGPIIMMISQDRGRTWVEKKNTPASWAGSQETPTLFTLDMPDGRERLLLVSANPGWGTDLAGHRHGFNTSYSDDDGDTWSEYKHFLTKRDHGNVDNDAIVAMASLVQLRDSQGKPLPRWMGIYHDHEYVNYKTILSFDGGVETWSDPVPLLAQHREIEREYQMCEIGMFRSPDGKHIVGLARSQSHRHRATLIQSGDEGQTWSKPKELPGSLAGERHKPVYDPITGRVVVSMREIRYDLNGNGTHDGAKDWRAGNWVAWVGSYDELINQKEGQYRILLSHDWSQSIYGGDTGYSGVVTFPDGTFLMTSYGHWDEAFSRSWVDPATHHYKVTTDLSYIRQAKFTLRDFERANGIAPQPKPSVKPTVAPTAAVTPTHPVTAAPFANESRLVSESDAPVTGPAPKVGVPRPGLPVAAYEVVAP
;
A
#
# COMPACT_ATOMS: atom_id res chain seq x y z
N MET A 1 11.92 29.79 49.23
CA MET A 1 11.69 31.14 49.82
C MET A 1 10.61 31.84 49.01
N ARG A 2 9.96 32.84 49.63
CA ARG A 2 9.14 33.95 49.09
C ARG A 2 9.56 34.39 47.66
N TYR A 3 8.69 34.91 46.79
CA TYR A 3 7.55 35.81 47.05
C TYR A 3 6.21 35.41 46.41
N GLN A 4 5.20 36.28 46.55
CA GLN A 4 3.77 36.06 46.25
C GLN A 4 3.13 37.40 45.81
N ARG A 5 1.99 37.38 45.09
CA ARG A 5 1.00 38.50 44.92
C ARG A 5 1.45 39.71 44.03
N THR A 6 0.59 40.58 43.43
CA THR A 6 -0.90 40.63 43.22
C THR A 6 -1.31 41.69 42.17
N THR A 7 -2.53 41.56 41.62
CA THR A 7 -3.52 42.62 41.21
C THR A 7 -3.19 43.70 40.16
N GLY A 8 -4.17 43.98 39.28
CA GLY A 8 -4.24 45.22 38.48
C GLY A 8 -5.43 45.27 37.51
N PHE A 9 -6.63 45.65 38.00
CA PHE A 9 -7.77 46.00 37.14
C PHE A 9 -7.71 47.50 36.76
N TRP A 10 -8.06 47.85 35.52
CA TRP A 10 -8.68 49.14 35.19
C TRP A 10 -9.64 48.97 34.01
N LEU A 11 -10.70 49.77 34.01
CA LEU A 11 -11.80 49.69 33.05
C LEU A 11 -12.27 51.10 32.66
N THR A 12 -12.08 51.47 31.40
CA THR A 12 -12.65 52.67 30.79
C THR A 12 -13.01 52.37 29.34
N GLY A 13 -14.18 52.84 28.89
CA GLY A 13 -14.62 52.73 27.51
C GLY A 13 -15.30 54.01 27.07
N VAL A 14 -15.11 54.39 25.80
CA VAL A 14 -15.82 55.47 25.11
C VAL A 14 -16.21 54.95 23.72
N ILE A 15 -17.33 55.45 23.19
CA ILE A 15 -18.07 54.91 22.04
C ILE A 15 -18.01 55.89 20.85
N ALA A 16 -18.30 55.37 19.65
CA ALA A 16 -18.59 56.07 18.39
C ALA A 16 -17.38 56.59 17.57
N ALA A 17 -17.45 56.64 16.23
CA ALA A 17 -18.28 55.88 15.27
C ALA A 17 -17.72 56.06 13.84
N VAL A 18 -17.79 55.03 12.98
CA VAL A 18 -17.55 55.16 11.54
C VAL A 18 -18.54 54.31 10.72
N SER A 19 -19.35 55.02 9.94
CA SER A 19 -19.96 54.67 8.64
C SER A 19 -19.94 53.21 8.14
N LEU A 20 -21.08 52.53 8.25
CA LEU A 20 -21.41 51.39 7.38
C LEU A 20 -22.03 51.91 6.06
N GLY A 21 -21.22 51.99 5.02
CA GLY A 21 -21.71 52.26 3.65
C GLY A 21 -22.27 50.99 3.00
N LEU A 22 -23.38 51.09 2.27
CA LEU A 22 -23.90 49.97 1.49
C LEU A 22 -22.96 49.69 0.31
N VAL A 23 -22.35 48.51 0.31
CA VAL A 23 -21.80 47.86 -0.88
C VAL A 23 -22.64 46.62 -1.16
N ALA A 24 -23.05 46.42 -2.41
CA ALA A 24 -23.95 45.33 -2.77
C ALA A 24 -23.31 43.96 -2.52
N LEU A 25 -24.07 43.04 -1.93
CA LEU A 25 -23.66 41.65 -1.76
C LEU A 25 -23.52 40.96 -3.14
N PRO A 26 -22.33 40.49 -3.54
CA PRO A 26 -22.25 39.52 -4.64
C PRO A 26 -22.92 38.22 -4.17
N SER A 27 -23.79 37.66 -5.01
CA SER A 27 -24.58 36.48 -4.65
C SER A 27 -23.70 35.26 -4.38
N PRO A 28 -23.90 34.49 -3.30
CA PRO A 28 -23.16 33.25 -3.04
C PRO A 28 -23.66 32.11 -3.93
N ASN A 29 -23.47 32.25 -5.24
CA ASN A 29 -23.83 31.27 -6.26
C ASN A 29 -22.59 30.58 -6.87
N THR A 30 -21.58 30.31 -6.01
CA THR A 30 -20.53 29.32 -6.26
C THR A 30 -20.99 27.98 -5.71
N ALA A 31 -21.85 27.29 -6.46
CA ALA A 31 -22.33 25.96 -6.10
C ALA A 31 -21.14 24.99 -5.94
N MET A 32 -21.00 24.37 -4.76
CA MET A 32 -20.12 23.22 -4.61
C MET A 32 -20.66 22.07 -5.46
N ALA A 33 -19.87 21.63 -6.45
CA ALA A 33 -20.25 20.51 -7.30
C ALA A 33 -20.39 19.23 -6.48
N ASP A 34 -21.46 18.47 -6.71
CA ASP A 34 -21.72 17.22 -5.99
C ASP A 34 -20.64 16.17 -6.34
N PRO A 35 -19.91 15.62 -5.35
CA PRO A 35 -18.95 14.54 -5.57
C PRO A 35 -19.61 13.19 -5.96
N SER A 36 -20.90 13.15 -6.33
CA SER A 36 -21.55 12.00 -6.96
C SER A 36 -21.34 11.91 -8.48
N THR A 37 -20.86 12.94 -9.17
CA THR A 37 -20.66 12.90 -10.64
C THR A 37 -19.18 12.93 -11.03
N THR A 38 -18.65 11.77 -11.44
CA THR A 38 -17.33 11.63 -12.09
C THR A 38 -17.36 12.26 -13.48
N GLN A 39 -17.25 13.58 -13.55
CA GLN A 39 -17.27 14.32 -14.81
C GLN A 39 -16.05 13.91 -15.65
N THR A 40 -16.32 13.34 -16.83
CA THR A 40 -15.29 12.83 -17.76
C THR A 40 -15.37 13.61 -19.06
N THR A 41 -14.39 14.49 -19.27
CA THR A 41 -14.23 15.24 -20.53
C THR A 41 -13.42 14.38 -21.50
N HIS A 42 -14.06 13.94 -22.56
CA HIS A 42 -13.42 13.23 -23.66
C HIS A 42 -12.87 14.23 -24.68
N VAL A 43 -11.64 13.99 -25.14
CA VAL A 43 -10.92 14.85 -26.08
C VAL A 43 -10.58 14.08 -27.34
N ASP A 44 -10.96 14.62 -28.50
CA ASP A 44 -10.65 14.08 -29.81
C ASP A 44 -10.17 15.20 -30.76
N CYS A 45 -8.87 15.44 -30.76
CA CYS A 45 -8.24 16.44 -31.63
C CYS A 45 -8.17 16.03 -33.12
N SER A 46 -8.79 14.91 -33.51
CA SER A 46 -9.05 14.59 -34.92
C SER A 46 -10.42 15.10 -35.39
N SER A 47 -11.29 15.56 -34.49
CA SER A 47 -12.59 16.15 -34.84
C SER A 47 -12.45 17.57 -35.40
N SER A 48 -13.14 17.85 -36.51
CA SER A 48 -13.21 19.17 -37.13
C SER A 48 -14.05 20.19 -36.36
N ALA A 49 -14.81 19.76 -35.34
CA ALA A 49 -15.61 20.62 -34.46
C ALA A 49 -15.50 20.16 -33.00
N SER A 50 -15.62 21.09 -32.05
CA SER A 50 -15.73 20.76 -30.63
C SER A 50 -17.17 20.36 -30.30
N GLY A 51 -17.34 19.21 -29.66
CA GLY A 51 -18.55 18.89 -28.91
C GLY A 51 -18.56 19.46 -27.49
N ASP A 52 -19.35 18.85 -26.61
CA ASP A 52 -19.56 19.24 -25.21
C ASP A 52 -18.62 18.52 -24.21
N GLY A 53 -17.85 17.53 -24.67
CA GLY A 53 -16.95 16.71 -23.84
C GLY A 53 -17.53 15.34 -23.44
N SER A 54 -18.76 15.01 -23.87
CA SER A 54 -19.28 13.64 -23.83
C SER A 54 -18.46 12.70 -24.74
N ILE A 55 -18.67 11.38 -24.60
CA ILE A 55 -17.93 10.40 -25.42
C ILE A 55 -18.36 10.43 -26.90
N ASP A 56 -19.63 10.77 -27.16
CA ASP A 56 -20.19 10.88 -28.51
C ASP A 56 -19.91 12.25 -29.15
N HIS A 57 -19.76 13.30 -28.32
CA HIS A 57 -19.43 14.67 -28.74
C HIS A 57 -18.21 15.21 -27.95
N PRO A 58 -16.99 14.65 -28.16
CA PRO A 58 -15.79 15.09 -27.48
C PRO A 58 -15.37 16.53 -27.83
N VAL A 59 -14.65 17.21 -26.94
CA VAL A 59 -13.99 18.48 -27.27
C VAL A 59 -12.77 18.23 -28.18
N ASN A 60 -12.43 19.16 -29.06
CA ASN A 60 -11.38 18.94 -30.06
C ASN A 60 -10.05 19.69 -29.81
N GLY A 61 -9.85 20.24 -28.60
CA GLY A 61 -8.64 20.97 -28.24
C GLY A 61 -8.41 21.06 -26.72
N VAL A 62 -7.15 21.25 -26.32
CA VAL A 62 -6.76 21.39 -24.90
C VAL A 62 -7.17 22.75 -24.30
N ASP A 63 -7.41 23.74 -25.16
CA ASP A 63 -7.91 25.07 -24.79
C ASP A 63 -9.36 25.05 -24.26
N LYS A 64 -10.05 23.91 -24.35
CA LYS A 64 -11.41 23.69 -23.82
C LYS A 64 -11.42 23.05 -22.42
N LEU A 65 -10.28 22.93 -21.75
CA LEU A 65 -10.13 22.21 -20.48
C LEU A 65 -10.25 23.11 -19.23
N ASP A 66 -10.63 24.38 -19.37
CA ASP A 66 -10.69 25.38 -18.29
C ASP A 66 -11.51 24.94 -17.06
N LYS A 67 -12.53 24.10 -17.26
CA LYS A 67 -13.41 23.55 -16.21
C LYS A 67 -13.25 22.04 -16.03
N ALA A 68 -12.30 21.40 -16.70
CA ALA A 68 -12.18 19.93 -16.75
C ALA A 68 -11.41 19.32 -15.56
N PHE A 69 -10.71 20.13 -14.76
CA PHE A 69 -9.95 19.70 -13.58
C PHE A 69 -10.73 19.88 -12.28
N GLY A 70 -10.27 19.20 -11.22
CA GLY A 70 -10.87 19.24 -9.89
C GLY A 70 -11.24 17.85 -9.34
N PRO A 71 -11.77 17.78 -8.11
CA PRO A 71 -11.98 16.53 -7.39
C PRO A 71 -12.75 15.47 -8.16
N GLY A 72 -12.09 14.33 -8.44
CA GLY A 72 -12.66 13.18 -9.11
C GLY A 72 -12.95 13.35 -10.60
N LYS A 73 -12.56 14.47 -11.22
CA LYS A 73 -12.73 14.69 -12.66
C LYS A 73 -11.68 13.95 -13.50
N ARG A 74 -12.04 13.68 -14.75
CA ARG A 74 -11.23 12.90 -15.69
C ARG A 74 -11.13 13.61 -17.03
N VAL A 75 -9.92 13.86 -17.53
CA VAL A 75 -9.65 14.27 -18.91
C VAL A 75 -9.10 13.07 -19.65
N LEU A 76 -9.82 12.58 -20.66
CA LEU A 76 -9.44 11.40 -21.43
C LEU A 76 -9.24 11.75 -22.91
N PHE A 77 -8.02 11.57 -23.40
CA PHE A 77 -7.61 11.81 -24.78
C PHE A 77 -7.77 10.54 -25.65
N LYS A 78 -8.25 10.68 -26.88
CA LYS A 78 -8.54 9.55 -27.77
C LYS A 78 -7.25 8.93 -28.30
N ARG A 79 -7.07 7.62 -28.06
CA ARG A 79 -5.94 6.83 -28.60
C ARG A 79 -5.82 6.98 -30.12
N GLY A 80 -4.58 7.07 -30.60
CA GLY A 80 -4.25 7.32 -32.01
C GLY A 80 -4.37 8.79 -32.47
N THR A 81 -4.72 9.74 -31.60
CA THR A 81 -4.78 11.18 -31.94
C THR A 81 -3.58 11.98 -31.42
N THR A 82 -3.36 13.17 -32.00
CA THR A 82 -2.39 14.16 -31.52
C THR A 82 -3.11 15.45 -31.17
N CYS A 83 -2.99 15.90 -29.93
CA CYS A 83 -3.49 17.19 -29.45
C CYS A 83 -2.34 18.19 -29.31
N ARG A 84 -2.59 19.46 -29.68
CA ARG A 84 -1.59 20.52 -29.65
C ARG A 84 -1.84 21.54 -28.55
N GLY A 85 -0.78 22.07 -27.97
CA GLY A 85 -0.79 23.06 -26.89
C GLY A 85 -0.64 22.46 -25.49
N THR A 86 -0.73 23.32 -24.48
CA THR A 86 -0.45 23.00 -23.07
C THR A 86 -1.72 22.71 -22.27
N VAL A 87 -1.62 21.78 -21.32
CA VAL A 87 -2.66 21.35 -20.38
C VAL A 87 -2.35 21.92 -18.99
N VAL A 88 -2.90 23.10 -18.68
CA VAL A 88 -2.74 23.73 -17.36
C VAL A 88 -3.76 23.18 -16.37
N VAL A 89 -3.29 22.44 -15.37
CA VAL A 89 -4.12 21.84 -14.32
C VAL A 89 -4.44 22.90 -13.27
N ASN A 90 -5.52 23.64 -13.50
CA ASN A 90 -5.88 24.80 -12.68
C ASN A 90 -6.53 24.47 -11.32
N ALA A 91 -6.89 23.20 -11.06
CA ALA A 91 -7.56 22.77 -9.83
C ALA A 91 -7.06 21.40 -9.31
N SER A 92 -6.82 21.33 -7.99
CA SER A 92 -6.42 20.12 -7.27
C SER A 92 -7.50 19.02 -7.29
N GLY A 93 -7.07 17.76 -7.18
CA GLY A 93 -7.95 16.72 -6.66
C GLY A 93 -8.06 16.78 -5.13
N THR A 94 -8.56 15.71 -4.50
CA THR A 94 -8.25 15.40 -3.09
C THR A 94 -7.58 14.03 -2.98
N ASN A 95 -6.94 13.73 -1.85
CA ASN A 95 -6.33 12.44 -1.51
C ASN A 95 -7.23 11.25 -1.92
N HIS A 96 -8.52 11.43 -1.64
CA HIS A 96 -9.65 10.62 -1.99
C HIS A 96 -10.06 10.84 -3.45
N ALA A 97 -10.43 12.07 -3.83
CA ALA A 97 -10.98 12.43 -5.14
C ALA A 97 -9.91 12.96 -6.12
N ARG A 98 -8.95 12.13 -6.54
CA ARG A 98 -7.85 12.56 -7.45
C ARG A 98 -8.34 13.06 -8.82
N THR A 99 -7.65 14.05 -9.38
CA THR A 99 -7.84 14.48 -10.79
C THR A 99 -7.08 13.54 -11.71
N LEU A 100 -7.73 12.98 -12.73
CA LEU A 100 -7.11 12.07 -13.70
C LEU A 100 -6.92 12.73 -15.07
N ILE A 101 -5.73 12.61 -15.64
CA ILE A 101 -5.42 12.91 -17.04
C ILE A 101 -4.92 11.62 -17.69
N GLY A 102 -5.56 11.17 -18.76
CA GLY A 102 -5.15 9.94 -19.45
C GLY A 102 -5.86 9.67 -20.77
N ALA A 103 -6.06 8.41 -21.12
CA ALA A 103 -6.51 8.00 -22.46
C ALA A 103 -7.80 7.16 -22.49
N TYR A 104 -8.51 7.19 -23.63
CA TYR A 104 -9.64 6.29 -23.95
C TYR A 104 -9.57 5.78 -25.40
N GLY A 105 -10.44 4.82 -25.75
CA GLY A 105 -10.46 4.18 -27.06
C GLY A 105 -9.48 3.02 -27.19
N GLN A 106 -9.01 2.74 -28.40
CA GLN A 106 -8.12 1.61 -28.73
C GLN A 106 -6.91 2.06 -29.55
N GLY A 107 -5.81 1.31 -29.49
CA GLY A 107 -4.58 1.58 -30.23
C GLY A 107 -3.51 2.37 -29.46
N LYS A 108 -2.60 3.02 -30.20
CA LYS A 108 -1.46 3.78 -29.64
C LYS A 108 -1.90 4.86 -28.66
N ALA A 109 -1.04 5.19 -27.69
CA ALA A 109 -1.28 6.31 -26.77
C ALA A 109 -1.55 7.62 -27.56
N PRO A 110 -2.42 8.51 -27.04
CA PRO A 110 -2.56 9.85 -27.58
C PRO A 110 -1.26 10.66 -27.34
N ILE A 111 -0.92 11.52 -28.30
CA ILE A 111 0.24 12.41 -28.20
C ILE A 111 -0.23 13.81 -27.79
N LEU A 112 0.35 14.37 -26.73
CA LEU A 112 0.25 15.79 -26.39
C LEU A 112 1.53 16.50 -26.85
N ASP A 113 1.38 17.57 -27.62
CA ASP A 113 2.47 18.26 -28.33
C ASP A 113 2.35 19.78 -28.13
N ALA A 114 3.09 20.35 -27.19
CA ALA A 114 2.93 21.78 -26.87
C ALA A 114 3.42 22.73 -27.97
N GLN A 115 4.24 22.26 -28.90
CA GLN A 115 4.97 23.09 -29.87
C GLN A 115 5.68 24.27 -29.17
N GLY A 116 6.39 23.96 -28.08
CA GLY A 116 7.01 24.91 -27.17
C GLY A 116 8.03 25.82 -27.85
N SER A 117 8.03 27.08 -27.44
CA SER A 117 8.92 28.12 -27.96
C SER A 117 9.23 29.14 -26.87
N ALA A 118 10.18 30.02 -27.11
CA ALA A 118 10.54 31.15 -26.25
C ALA A 118 9.38 32.13 -25.94
N THR A 119 8.25 32.03 -26.64
CA THR A 119 7.07 32.91 -26.51
C THR A 119 5.83 32.20 -25.98
N ASN A 120 5.91 30.89 -25.71
CA ASN A 120 4.77 30.04 -25.36
C ASN A 120 4.84 29.61 -23.87
N GLN A 121 3.88 28.79 -23.42
CA GLN A 121 3.92 28.20 -22.07
C GLN A 121 5.11 27.24 -21.88
N ARG A 122 5.54 27.06 -20.62
CA ARG A 122 6.81 26.43 -20.27
C ARG A 122 6.83 24.92 -20.51
N SER A 123 5.68 24.24 -20.43
CA SER A 123 5.59 22.77 -20.51
C SER A 123 4.35 22.27 -21.27
N VAL A 124 4.19 20.95 -21.42
CA VAL A 124 2.98 20.36 -22.06
C VAL A 124 1.89 20.06 -21.05
N ILE A 125 2.25 19.65 -19.83
CA ILE A 125 1.34 19.57 -18.69
C ILE A 125 1.95 20.39 -17.55
N GLU A 126 1.14 21.26 -16.94
CA GLU A 126 1.56 22.22 -15.92
C GLU A 126 0.68 22.06 -14.67
N VAL A 127 1.31 21.83 -13.50
CA VAL A 127 0.63 21.49 -12.25
C VAL A 127 1.19 22.35 -11.10
N ASP A 128 0.74 23.61 -11.00
CA ASP A 128 1.23 24.57 -10.00
C ASP A 128 0.36 24.56 -8.75
N ASP A 129 0.95 24.34 -7.57
CA ASP A 129 0.29 24.29 -6.26
C ASP A 129 -0.92 23.33 -6.18
N ARG A 130 -1.08 22.40 -7.15
CA ARG A 130 -2.22 21.49 -7.26
C ARG A 130 -1.88 20.06 -6.83
N SER A 131 -2.49 19.64 -5.73
CA SER A 131 -2.31 18.30 -5.16
C SER A 131 -3.20 17.25 -5.81
N HIS A 132 -2.86 15.98 -5.60
CA HIS A 132 -3.71 14.82 -5.89
C HIS A 132 -4.02 14.61 -7.38
N ILE A 133 -2.98 14.69 -8.20
CA ILE A 133 -3.07 14.58 -9.66
C ILE A 133 -2.50 13.23 -10.12
N THR A 134 -3.14 12.61 -11.11
CA THR A 134 -2.65 11.39 -11.76
C THR A 134 -2.60 11.60 -13.27
N ILE A 135 -1.42 11.43 -13.86
CA ILE A 135 -1.16 11.52 -15.31
C ILE A 135 -0.77 10.12 -15.80
N GLN A 136 -1.47 9.57 -16.79
CA GLN A 136 -1.21 8.20 -17.23
C GLN A 136 -1.61 7.85 -18.67
N ASP A 137 -0.95 6.85 -19.25
CA ASP A 137 -1.30 6.25 -20.55
C ASP A 137 -1.17 7.22 -21.76
N LEU A 138 -0.25 8.18 -21.68
CA LEU A 138 -0.01 9.26 -22.66
C LEU A 138 1.39 9.17 -23.31
N THR A 139 1.55 9.80 -24.46
CA THR A 139 2.84 10.31 -24.96
C THR A 139 2.83 11.84 -24.87
N VAL A 140 3.91 12.45 -24.40
CA VAL A 140 4.00 13.90 -24.12
C VAL A 140 5.33 14.45 -24.65
N ARG A 141 5.29 15.52 -25.45
CA ARG A 141 6.50 16.03 -26.12
C ARG A 141 6.49 17.53 -26.45
N ASN A 142 7.66 18.06 -26.80
CA ASN A 142 7.87 19.43 -27.26
C ASN A 142 7.42 20.53 -26.27
N GLY A 143 7.35 20.25 -24.97
CA GLY A 143 7.27 21.32 -23.96
C GLY A 143 8.55 22.15 -23.98
N TRP A 144 8.48 23.45 -23.67
CA TRP A 144 9.64 24.34 -23.86
C TRP A 144 10.80 23.98 -22.91
N PHE A 145 10.64 24.22 -21.61
CA PHE A 145 11.62 23.79 -20.60
C PHE A 145 11.42 22.34 -20.21
N SER A 146 10.18 21.91 -19.97
CA SER A 146 9.90 20.52 -19.59
C SER A 146 8.69 19.94 -20.29
N ASN A 147 8.55 18.62 -20.30
CA ASN A 147 7.35 17.98 -20.85
C ASN A 147 6.20 17.95 -19.83
N ILE A 148 6.50 17.62 -18.57
CA ILE A 148 5.55 17.71 -17.44
C ILE A 148 6.24 18.47 -16.30
N SER A 149 5.66 19.59 -15.86
CA SER A 149 6.12 20.30 -14.65
C SER A 149 5.09 20.29 -13.53
N VAL A 150 5.57 20.10 -12.30
CA VAL A 150 4.80 20.07 -11.06
C VAL A 150 5.53 20.93 -10.03
N GLU A 151 5.04 22.14 -9.75
CA GLU A 151 5.78 23.16 -9.00
C GLU A 151 4.99 23.67 -7.78
N ALA A 152 5.64 23.75 -6.62
CA ALA A 152 5.08 24.30 -5.38
C ALA A 152 5.72 25.66 -5.09
N HIS A 153 4.96 26.75 -5.17
CA HIS A 153 5.45 28.12 -5.06
C HIS A 153 5.13 28.75 -3.70
N ASN A 154 5.82 29.84 -3.35
CA ASN A 154 5.45 30.75 -2.25
C ASN A 154 5.29 30.10 -0.85
N GLY A 155 5.84 28.90 -0.62
CA GLY A 155 5.67 28.14 0.62
C GLY A 155 4.52 27.14 0.63
N HIS A 156 3.91 26.84 -0.52
CA HIS A 156 2.89 25.80 -0.62
C HIS A 156 3.44 24.39 -0.34
N VAL A 157 2.59 23.56 0.26
CA VAL A 157 2.81 22.12 0.37
C VAL A 157 1.86 21.42 -0.60
N MET A 158 2.41 20.58 -1.48
CA MET A 158 1.66 19.71 -2.38
C MET A 158 1.81 18.25 -1.94
N GLU A 159 0.81 17.42 -2.23
CA GLU A 159 0.88 15.98 -1.96
C GLU A 159 0.15 15.11 -2.98
N GLY A 160 0.58 13.85 -3.11
CA GLY A 160 -0.09 12.83 -3.93
C GLY A 160 0.03 13.10 -5.43
N ILE A 161 1.25 13.09 -5.96
CA ILE A 161 1.53 13.28 -7.39
C ILE A 161 1.87 11.92 -8.01
N THR A 162 1.26 11.58 -9.14
CA THR A 162 1.54 10.31 -9.83
C THR A 162 1.61 10.48 -11.34
N VAL A 163 2.74 10.09 -11.93
CA VAL A 163 2.94 9.97 -13.38
C VAL A 163 3.23 8.50 -13.66
N GLN A 164 2.36 7.81 -14.42
CA GLN A 164 2.52 6.37 -14.64
C GLN A 164 2.17 5.89 -16.05
N ARG A 165 2.99 5.01 -16.64
CA ARG A 165 2.81 4.53 -18.03
C ARG A 165 2.75 5.69 -19.03
N VAL A 166 3.74 6.57 -18.98
CA VAL A 166 3.84 7.77 -19.83
C VAL A 166 5.18 7.77 -20.57
N ALA A 167 5.15 8.05 -21.86
CA ALA A 167 6.36 8.38 -22.63
C ALA A 167 6.54 9.91 -22.65
N VAL A 168 7.69 10.41 -22.19
CA VAL A 168 8.11 11.81 -22.35
C VAL A 168 9.28 11.88 -23.33
N GLU A 169 9.08 12.60 -24.42
CA GLU A 169 10.04 12.71 -25.53
C GLU A 169 10.41 14.18 -25.75
N GLU A 170 11.70 14.50 -25.83
CA GLU A 170 12.25 15.77 -26.36
C GLU A 170 11.54 17.08 -25.92
N ASN A 171 12.07 17.75 -24.90
CA ASN A 171 11.76 19.16 -24.66
C ASN A 171 12.39 20.06 -25.76
N ALA A 172 11.79 21.22 -26.04
CA ALA A 172 12.14 22.06 -27.17
C ALA A 172 13.28 23.07 -26.91
N TRP A 173 13.55 23.44 -25.65
CA TRP A 173 14.68 24.30 -25.28
C TRP A 173 16.01 23.52 -25.30
N LYS A 174 16.99 24.03 -26.05
CA LYS A 174 18.27 23.35 -26.36
C LYS A 174 19.52 24.17 -26.00
N GLY A 175 19.40 24.98 -24.93
CA GLY A 175 20.40 25.95 -24.50
C GLY A 175 20.17 27.36 -25.06
N GLY A 176 20.74 28.37 -24.39
CA GLY A 176 20.72 29.76 -24.85
C GLY A 176 21.86 30.08 -25.82
N PRO A 177 21.75 31.14 -26.66
CA PRO A 177 22.73 31.42 -27.72
C PRO A 177 24.14 31.77 -27.22
N ASN A 178 24.29 32.25 -25.99
CA ASN A 178 25.57 32.73 -25.42
C ASN A 178 26.50 31.65 -24.84
N LYS A 179 26.25 30.35 -25.03
CA LYS A 179 27.10 29.25 -24.51
C LYS A 179 27.28 29.22 -22.98
N VAL A 180 26.51 30.01 -22.22
CA VAL A 180 26.55 30.03 -20.74
C VAL A 180 26.06 28.71 -20.14
N THR A 181 25.32 27.91 -20.91
CA THR A 181 24.85 26.56 -20.57
C THR A 181 25.81 25.44 -21.03
N ASP A 182 26.98 25.77 -21.58
CA ASP A 182 27.98 24.78 -21.99
C ASP A 182 28.60 24.12 -20.74
N ASN A 183 28.33 22.82 -20.55
CA ASN A 183 28.76 22.02 -19.38
C ASN A 183 28.26 22.57 -18.01
N PHE A 184 27.08 23.20 -17.94
CA PHE A 184 26.46 23.65 -16.67
C PHE A 184 25.14 22.93 -16.38
N TRP A 185 24.96 22.50 -15.13
CA TRP A 185 23.71 21.92 -14.62
C TRP A 185 22.57 22.98 -14.61
N VAL A 186 21.50 22.79 -15.38
CA VAL A 186 20.34 23.70 -15.48
C VAL A 186 19.06 23.02 -14.98
N MET A 187 18.69 23.33 -13.74
CA MET A 187 17.54 22.72 -13.07
C MET A 187 16.19 23.16 -13.66
N GLY A 188 15.20 22.27 -13.63
CA GLY A 188 13.84 22.51 -14.11
C GLY A 188 13.63 22.24 -15.60
N VAL A 189 14.55 21.52 -16.25
CA VAL A 189 14.53 21.23 -17.69
C VAL A 189 14.46 19.72 -17.93
N GLY A 190 13.64 19.28 -18.89
CA GLY A 190 13.63 17.90 -19.40
C GLY A 190 12.28 17.18 -19.38
N GLY A 191 12.25 15.91 -18.99
CA GLY A 191 11.09 15.04 -19.12
C GLY A 191 9.99 15.33 -18.10
N VAL A 192 10.10 14.75 -16.91
CA VAL A 192 9.18 14.98 -15.78
C VAL A 192 9.91 15.74 -14.67
N ILE A 193 9.38 16.89 -14.30
CA ILE A 193 9.98 17.84 -13.36
C ILE A 193 9.03 18.05 -12.17
N VAL A 194 9.51 17.85 -10.95
CA VAL A 194 8.73 18.02 -9.71
C VAL A 194 9.55 18.87 -8.73
N MET A 195 9.19 20.14 -8.48
CA MET A 195 10.05 21.09 -7.75
C MET A 195 9.32 21.88 -6.65
N PRO A 196 9.83 21.88 -5.40
CA PRO A 196 9.50 22.92 -4.43
C PRO A 196 10.32 24.19 -4.76
N CYS A 197 9.64 25.27 -5.12
CA CYS A 197 10.24 26.51 -5.60
C CYS A 197 10.68 27.49 -4.49
N SER A 198 10.56 27.15 -3.22
CA SER A 198 11.15 27.93 -2.13
C SER A 198 11.53 27.04 -0.95
N ALA A 199 12.40 27.52 -0.06
CA ALA A 199 12.83 26.81 1.14
C ALA A 199 11.71 26.58 2.18
N ARG A 200 10.49 27.09 1.95
CA ARG A 200 9.28 26.78 2.74
C ARG A 200 8.32 25.84 2.02
N SER A 201 8.51 25.62 0.71
CA SER A 201 7.63 24.79 -0.11
C SER A 201 8.03 23.31 0.01
N ALA A 202 7.08 22.39 -0.17
CA ALA A 202 7.36 20.96 -0.16
C ALA A 202 6.42 20.16 -1.05
N ILE A 203 6.87 19.01 -1.59
CA ILE A 203 6.04 18.07 -2.34
C ILE A 203 6.18 16.66 -1.74
N LYS A 204 5.05 16.03 -1.42
CA LYS A 204 4.98 14.72 -0.76
C LYS A 204 4.30 13.65 -1.63
N ASP A 205 4.56 12.39 -1.33
CA ASP A 205 3.90 11.22 -1.93
C ASP A 205 3.96 11.27 -3.47
N VAL A 206 5.19 11.27 -4.00
CA VAL A 206 5.49 11.38 -5.44
C VAL A 206 5.77 10.00 -6.03
N VAL A 207 5.03 9.60 -7.07
CA VAL A 207 5.19 8.30 -7.73
C VAL A 207 5.42 8.49 -9.23
N ILE A 208 6.58 8.04 -9.71
CA ILE A 208 6.96 7.97 -11.12
C ILE A 208 7.15 6.49 -11.46
N ASP A 209 6.21 5.89 -12.19
CA ASP A 209 6.22 4.43 -12.44
C ASP A 209 5.97 4.06 -13.90
N GLN A 210 6.80 3.18 -14.48
CA GLN A 210 6.70 2.79 -15.90
C GLN A 210 6.74 4.02 -16.84
N VAL A 211 7.62 4.99 -16.56
CA VAL A 211 7.87 6.15 -17.43
C VAL A 211 9.00 5.85 -18.40
N GLU A 212 8.83 6.18 -19.66
CA GLU A 212 9.92 6.21 -20.66
C GLU A 212 10.30 7.67 -20.89
N ALA A 213 11.51 8.07 -20.51
CA ALA A 213 11.98 9.44 -20.66
C ALA A 213 13.24 9.46 -21.52
N SER A 214 13.09 9.96 -22.75
CA SER A 214 14.18 9.96 -23.73
C SER A 214 14.38 11.26 -24.48
N ARG A 215 15.65 11.48 -24.89
CA ARG A 215 16.09 12.60 -25.74
C ARG A 215 15.79 13.98 -25.14
N GLN A 216 15.68 14.07 -23.82
CA GLN A 216 15.51 15.31 -23.08
C GLN A 216 16.83 16.07 -23.07
N HIS A 217 16.81 17.40 -23.20
CA HIS A 217 18.00 18.23 -23.21
C HIS A 217 18.67 18.37 -21.82
N TYR A 218 18.13 17.72 -20.79
CA TYR A 218 18.72 17.73 -19.46
C TYR A 218 18.41 16.45 -18.68
N ALA A 219 17.33 16.43 -17.89
CA ALA A 219 16.93 15.28 -17.07
C ALA A 219 15.81 14.45 -17.74
N GLY A 220 15.87 13.13 -17.60
CA GLY A 220 14.71 12.27 -17.85
C GLY A 220 13.61 12.52 -16.80
N VAL A 221 14.00 12.45 -15.53
CA VAL A 221 13.16 12.80 -14.36
C VAL A 221 13.96 13.67 -13.39
N GLN A 222 13.36 14.72 -12.86
CA GLN A 222 13.89 15.52 -11.75
C GLN A 222 12.87 15.58 -10.61
N VAL A 223 13.30 15.24 -9.40
CA VAL A 223 12.53 15.49 -8.16
C VAL A 223 13.35 16.39 -7.23
N GLY A 224 12.74 17.49 -6.80
CA GLY A 224 13.35 18.51 -5.97
C GLY A 224 14.14 19.58 -6.73
N TYR A 225 14.79 20.47 -5.98
CA TYR A 225 15.55 21.61 -6.49
C TYR A 225 16.99 21.60 -5.93
N HIS A 226 17.98 21.96 -6.76
CA HIS A 226 19.40 21.78 -6.46
C HIS A 226 20.16 23.08 -6.17
N GLN A 227 20.96 23.04 -5.10
CA GLN A 227 21.84 24.10 -4.60
C GLN A 227 23.05 24.41 -5.52
N LEU A 228 22.83 25.04 -6.67
CA LEU A 228 23.91 25.60 -7.49
C LEU A 228 24.09 27.10 -7.30
N HIS A 229 25.28 27.60 -7.65
CA HIS A 229 25.60 29.01 -7.59
C HIS A 229 24.52 29.83 -8.30
N PRO A 230 23.95 30.86 -7.67
CA PRO A 230 22.81 31.54 -8.25
C PRO A 230 23.17 32.18 -9.59
N TRP A 231 22.37 31.88 -10.62
CA TRP A 231 22.29 32.69 -11.85
C TRP A 231 22.14 34.18 -11.53
N SER A 232 21.56 34.47 -10.36
CA SER A 232 21.42 35.75 -9.67
C SER A 232 22.69 36.62 -9.53
N ASP A 233 23.91 36.08 -9.68
CA ASP A 233 25.10 36.95 -9.80
C ASP A 233 25.04 37.85 -11.06
N TYR A 234 24.21 37.50 -12.06
CA TYR A 234 23.90 38.34 -13.21
C TYR A 234 22.83 39.42 -12.97
N GLU A 235 22.17 39.47 -11.80
CA GLU A 235 21.15 40.50 -11.53
C GLU A 235 21.72 41.92 -11.35
N LYS A 236 23.05 42.08 -11.28
CA LYS A 236 23.69 43.40 -11.45
C LYS A 236 23.73 43.83 -12.93
N GLY A 237 22.54 44.01 -13.50
CA GLY A 237 22.29 44.84 -14.68
C GLY A 237 22.57 44.22 -16.05
N ILE A 238 22.99 42.96 -16.15
CA ILE A 238 23.29 42.34 -17.45
C ILE A 238 22.06 41.61 -17.99
N LYS A 239 21.32 42.28 -18.89
CA LYS A 239 20.40 41.61 -19.81
C LYS A 239 21.19 40.77 -20.81
N ARG A 240 21.46 39.50 -20.49
CA ARG A 240 21.85 38.49 -21.48
C ARG A 240 20.61 37.72 -21.93
N ASP A 241 20.23 38.01 -23.18
CA ASP A 241 19.36 37.23 -24.08
C ASP A 241 17.85 37.16 -23.80
N GLY A 242 17.36 37.68 -22.67
CA GLY A 242 15.93 37.97 -22.50
C GLY A 242 14.99 36.76 -22.38
N TYR A 243 15.53 35.57 -22.10
CA TYR A 243 14.76 34.38 -21.73
C TYR A 243 14.36 34.44 -20.25
N MET A 244 13.14 34.03 -19.92
CA MET A 244 12.78 33.73 -18.53
C MET A 244 13.31 32.34 -18.16
N VAL A 245 13.97 32.22 -17.02
CA VAL A 245 14.42 30.93 -16.46
C VAL A 245 13.23 30.16 -15.83
N PRO A 246 13.33 28.82 -15.63
CA PRO A 246 12.24 28.01 -15.05
C PRO A 246 11.70 28.58 -13.71
N THR A 247 10.41 28.45 -13.46
CA THR A 247 9.59 29.36 -12.62
C THR A 247 9.86 29.40 -11.10
N CYS A 248 10.94 28.80 -10.60
CA CYS A 248 11.27 28.75 -9.17
C CYS A 248 12.17 29.89 -8.62
N PHE A 249 12.58 30.88 -9.42
CA PHE A 249 13.51 31.94 -8.94
C PHE A 249 12.80 33.09 -8.22
N ASP A 250 12.31 32.81 -7.01
CA ASP A 250 11.79 33.84 -6.08
C ASP A 250 12.91 34.59 -5.33
N GLN A 251 12.64 35.80 -4.84
CA GLN A 251 13.61 36.62 -4.08
C GLN A 251 14.01 35.98 -2.74
N GLU A 252 13.20 35.08 -2.16
CA GLU A 252 13.61 34.27 -1.00
C GLU A 252 14.69 33.23 -1.33
N SER A 253 15.00 32.99 -2.62
CA SER A 253 16.06 32.05 -3.03
C SER A 253 17.49 32.65 -2.95
N LYS A 254 17.69 33.73 -2.17
CA LYS A 254 18.98 34.39 -2.01
C LYS A 254 19.39 34.70 -0.56
N PRO A 255 20.71 34.68 -0.27
CA PRO A 255 21.77 34.03 -1.01
C PRO A 255 22.06 32.64 -0.39
N TYR A 256 23.31 32.21 -0.35
CA TYR A 256 23.77 30.86 0.01
C TYR A 256 24.31 30.86 1.49
N PRO A 257 24.91 29.81 2.05
CA PRO A 257 24.36 28.46 2.10
C PRO A 257 23.10 28.41 2.95
N HIS A 258 21.94 28.37 2.31
CA HIS A 258 20.68 28.01 2.96
C HIS A 258 20.20 26.69 2.40
N VAL A 259 20.78 25.61 2.94
CA VAL A 259 20.47 24.21 2.61
C VAL A 259 18.97 24.06 2.44
N SER A 260 18.51 23.81 1.20
CA SER A 260 17.11 23.48 0.94
C SER A 260 16.71 22.38 1.91
N PRO A 261 15.67 22.57 2.74
CA PRO A 261 15.41 21.64 3.82
C PRO A 261 15.23 20.26 3.20
N VAL A 262 15.89 19.25 3.77
CA VAL A 262 15.94 17.89 3.18
C VAL A 262 14.53 17.28 3.04
N THR A 263 13.53 17.90 3.67
CA THR A 263 12.09 17.65 3.55
C THR A 263 11.41 18.38 2.37
N GLY A 264 12.15 18.92 1.40
CA GLY A 264 11.57 19.61 0.23
C GLY A 264 10.84 18.64 -0.70
N ILE A 265 11.41 17.45 -0.91
CA ILE A 265 10.69 16.26 -1.36
C ILE A 265 10.60 15.28 -0.18
N GLN A 266 9.44 14.64 0.01
CA GLN A 266 9.21 13.61 1.03
C GLN A 266 8.52 12.40 0.39
N ASN A 267 8.99 11.18 0.65
CA ASN A 267 8.39 9.93 0.15
C ASN A 267 8.20 9.92 -1.38
N ALA A 268 9.30 9.72 -2.10
CA ALA A 268 9.30 9.65 -3.56
C ALA A 268 9.73 8.27 -4.08
N VAL A 269 9.01 7.75 -5.08
CA VAL A 269 9.33 6.48 -5.75
C VAL A 269 9.52 6.74 -7.24
N ILE A 270 10.67 6.33 -7.77
CA ILE A 270 10.98 6.28 -9.20
C ILE A 270 11.22 4.80 -9.53
N SER A 271 10.26 4.14 -10.19
CA SER A 271 10.34 2.71 -10.45
C SER A 271 9.93 2.25 -11.85
N ASN A 272 10.41 1.07 -12.23
CA ASN A 272 10.03 0.36 -13.45
C ASN A 272 10.21 1.18 -14.75
N SER A 273 11.05 2.23 -14.72
CA SER A 273 11.13 3.27 -15.75
C SER A 273 12.39 3.15 -16.59
N SER A 274 12.34 3.65 -17.84
CA SER A 274 13.46 3.69 -18.78
C SER A 274 13.86 5.15 -19.00
N LEU A 275 14.98 5.59 -18.43
CA LEU A 275 15.41 7.00 -18.42
C LEU A 275 16.76 7.12 -19.13
N HIS A 276 16.73 7.47 -20.43
CA HIS A 276 17.85 7.23 -21.32
C HIS A 276 18.07 8.22 -22.45
N ASP A 277 19.29 8.22 -23.00
CA ASP A 277 19.70 9.09 -24.11
C ASP A 277 19.43 10.59 -23.87
N ASN A 278 19.31 11.01 -22.62
CA ASN A 278 19.13 12.42 -22.23
C ASN A 278 20.50 13.13 -22.21
N ASP A 279 20.53 14.43 -22.51
CA ASP A 279 21.79 15.16 -22.67
C ASP A 279 22.58 15.32 -21.35
N ALA A 280 21.94 15.15 -20.19
CA ALA A 280 22.59 15.10 -18.87
C ALA A 280 22.25 13.83 -18.08
N MET A 281 21.10 13.76 -17.38
CA MET A 281 20.85 12.72 -16.36
C MET A 281 19.61 11.87 -16.66
N GLY A 282 19.62 10.59 -16.25
CA GLY A 282 18.42 9.75 -16.21
C GLY A 282 17.45 10.23 -15.14
N ALA A 283 17.89 10.19 -13.87
CA ALA A 283 17.14 10.74 -12.72
C ALA A 283 18.00 11.67 -11.84
N GLY A 284 17.43 12.81 -11.43
CA GLY A 284 18.02 13.72 -10.45
C GLY A 284 17.15 13.89 -9.20
N ILE A 285 17.72 13.78 -8.00
CA ILE A 285 17.00 13.78 -6.72
C ILE A 285 17.66 14.79 -5.75
N PHE A 286 16.94 15.84 -5.36
CA PHE A 286 17.55 17.01 -4.69
C PHE A 286 16.73 17.52 -3.50
N GLY A 287 17.36 17.81 -2.35
CA GLY A 287 16.63 18.36 -1.19
C GLY A 287 15.53 17.41 -0.67
N ALA A 288 15.82 16.11 -0.67
CA ALA A 288 14.82 15.04 -0.60
C ALA A 288 15.06 14.04 0.53
N THR A 289 13.99 13.61 1.22
CA THR A 289 14.03 12.58 2.27
C THR A 289 13.14 11.40 1.86
N ASP A 290 13.64 10.18 2.10
CA ASP A 290 12.99 8.89 1.83
C ASP A 290 12.64 8.73 0.33
N VAL A 291 13.64 8.33 -0.46
CA VAL A 291 13.50 8.18 -1.92
C VAL A 291 13.93 6.79 -2.37
N LEU A 292 13.06 6.10 -3.12
CA LEU A 292 13.30 4.77 -3.66
C LEU A 292 13.42 4.80 -5.19
N LEU A 293 14.63 4.54 -5.68
CA LEU A 293 14.94 4.37 -7.11
C LEU A 293 15.09 2.87 -7.39
N ARG A 294 14.05 2.21 -7.93
CA ARG A 294 14.04 0.73 -8.08
C ARG A 294 13.61 0.20 -9.45
N ASN A 295 14.35 -0.78 -9.98
CA ASN A 295 14.01 -1.51 -11.21
C ASN A 295 13.94 -0.59 -12.46
N ASN A 296 14.84 0.39 -12.56
CA ASN A 296 14.93 1.29 -13.69
C ASN A 296 16.08 0.94 -14.62
N ASP A 297 15.90 1.13 -15.92
CA ASP A 297 16.98 1.09 -16.92
C ASP A 297 17.44 2.54 -17.18
N LEU A 298 18.71 2.85 -16.86
CA LEU A 298 19.25 4.21 -16.70
C LEU A 298 20.49 4.42 -17.58
N TYR A 299 20.30 4.56 -18.90
CA TYR A 299 21.40 4.33 -19.86
C TYR A 299 21.66 5.44 -20.88
N ARG A 300 22.93 5.54 -21.32
CA ARG A 300 23.40 6.45 -22.38
C ARG A 300 23.09 7.94 -22.15
N ASN A 301 22.80 8.35 -20.92
CA ASN A 301 22.66 9.75 -20.55
C ASN A 301 24.02 10.47 -20.60
N GLY A 302 24.03 11.80 -20.66
CA GLY A 302 25.18 12.55 -21.20
C GLY A 302 25.21 12.50 -22.72
N SER A 303 24.05 12.27 -23.37
CA SER A 303 24.00 11.75 -24.75
C SER A 303 24.50 12.76 -25.80
N GLY A 304 24.21 14.05 -25.61
CA GLY A 304 24.47 15.09 -26.61
C GLY A 304 23.62 14.94 -27.87
N ILE A 305 22.55 14.14 -27.86
CA ILE A 305 21.67 13.95 -29.03
C ILE A 305 20.78 15.18 -29.23
N GLY A 306 20.39 15.89 -28.15
CA GLY A 306 19.69 17.16 -28.25
C GLY A 306 20.62 18.32 -28.64
N ASN A 307 21.89 18.29 -28.22
CA ASN A 307 22.92 19.28 -28.57
C ASN A 307 24.32 18.65 -28.77
N PRO A 308 24.69 18.23 -30.00
CA PRO A 308 25.95 17.51 -30.27
C PRO A 308 27.24 18.30 -30.05
N GLY A 309 27.16 19.61 -29.76
CA GLY A 309 28.30 20.44 -29.40
C GLY A 309 28.50 20.64 -27.89
N ASN A 310 27.59 20.13 -27.06
CA ASN A 310 27.56 20.36 -25.61
C ASN A 310 27.13 19.07 -24.87
N THR A 311 28.02 18.06 -24.82
CA THR A 311 27.82 16.88 -23.97
C THR A 311 27.93 17.29 -22.51
N MET A 312 26.82 17.22 -21.77
CA MET A 312 26.78 17.54 -20.35
C MET A 312 27.29 16.35 -19.51
N ASN A 313 27.60 16.60 -18.24
CA ASN A 313 28.05 15.56 -17.31
C ASN A 313 26.98 14.47 -17.18
N GLY A 314 27.21 13.30 -17.76
CA GLY A 314 26.21 12.25 -17.84
C GLY A 314 26.09 11.43 -16.56
N THR A 315 24.86 11.16 -16.12
CA THR A 315 24.62 10.23 -14.99
C THR A 315 23.40 9.34 -15.23
N GLY A 316 23.46 8.09 -14.77
CA GLY A 316 22.28 7.22 -14.71
C GLY A 316 21.27 7.74 -13.69
N ALA A 317 21.73 7.94 -12.45
CA ALA A 317 21.07 8.81 -11.48
C ALA A 317 22.06 9.52 -10.55
N TRP A 318 21.69 10.71 -10.07
CA TRP A 318 22.49 11.58 -9.20
C TRP A 318 21.63 12.20 -8.11
N TRP A 319 22.18 12.35 -6.90
CA TRP A 319 21.46 12.97 -5.78
C TRP A 319 22.34 13.81 -4.85
N ASP A 320 21.78 14.91 -4.34
CA ASP A 320 22.45 15.92 -3.50
C ASP A 320 21.50 16.45 -2.42
N THR A 321 22.05 16.71 -1.22
CA THR A 321 21.30 17.25 -0.07
C THR A 321 20.09 16.36 0.22
N THR A 322 20.33 15.06 0.38
CA THR A 322 19.28 14.06 0.61
C THR A 322 19.47 13.27 1.88
N ARG A 323 18.41 12.56 2.27
CA ARG A 323 18.39 11.56 3.32
C ARG A 323 17.70 10.30 2.81
N HIS A 324 18.36 9.17 2.98
CA HIS A 324 17.76 7.84 2.80
C HIS A 324 17.32 7.56 1.34
N VAL A 325 18.20 7.90 0.40
CA VAL A 325 18.05 7.45 -1.00
C VAL A 325 18.46 5.99 -1.08
N THR A 326 17.52 5.11 -1.42
CA THR A 326 17.78 3.71 -1.73
C THR A 326 17.71 3.51 -3.25
N ALA A 327 18.86 3.23 -3.86
CA ALA A 327 18.96 2.88 -5.27
C ALA A 327 19.20 1.37 -5.42
N GLU A 328 18.21 0.64 -5.93
CA GLU A 328 18.25 -0.83 -5.97
C GLU A 328 17.69 -1.52 -7.22
N TRP A 329 18.36 -2.59 -7.65
CA TRP A 329 18.05 -3.27 -8.91
C TRP A 329 17.88 -2.33 -10.12
N ASN A 330 18.68 -1.27 -10.20
CA ASN A 330 18.76 -0.46 -11.41
C ASN A 330 19.83 -1.02 -12.36
N ASN A 331 19.63 -0.81 -13.65
CA ASN A 331 20.53 -1.19 -14.74
C ASN A 331 21.07 0.10 -15.38
N ALA A 332 22.22 0.59 -14.91
CA ALA A 332 22.78 1.86 -15.35
C ALA A 332 24.03 1.65 -16.21
N TRP A 333 23.97 2.02 -17.49
CA TRP A 333 25.03 1.68 -18.44
C TRP A 333 25.30 2.68 -19.54
N GLY A 334 26.56 2.74 -19.98
CA GLY A 334 27.00 3.57 -21.10
C GLY A 334 26.75 5.08 -20.93
N ASN A 335 26.49 5.54 -19.70
CA ASN A 335 26.35 6.97 -19.38
C ASN A 335 27.70 7.67 -19.61
N ARG A 336 27.68 8.87 -20.19
CA ARG A 336 28.84 9.48 -20.86
C ARG A 336 29.41 10.61 -20.03
N VAL A 337 30.73 10.78 -20.06
CA VAL A 337 31.35 11.96 -19.44
C VAL A 337 30.89 13.25 -20.13
N GLY A 338 30.86 14.34 -19.37
CA GLY A 338 30.68 15.68 -19.95
C GLY A 338 31.91 16.14 -20.74
N TYR A 339 31.78 17.27 -21.43
CA TYR A 339 32.82 17.85 -22.30
C TYR A 339 34.20 17.98 -21.65
N ARG A 340 34.26 18.16 -20.31
CA ARG A 340 35.51 18.23 -19.53
C ARG A 340 36.13 16.87 -19.14
N GLY A 341 35.57 15.74 -19.60
CA GLY A 341 35.97 14.41 -19.16
C GLY A 341 35.51 14.10 -17.72
N GLN A 342 34.42 14.72 -17.29
CA GLN A 342 33.91 14.66 -15.91
C GLN A 342 32.62 13.81 -15.81
N ASP A 343 32.43 13.25 -14.62
CA ASP A 343 31.32 12.38 -14.22
C ASP A 343 31.14 11.17 -15.16
N GLY A 344 30.02 11.00 -15.86
CA GLY A 344 29.77 9.78 -16.64
C GLY A 344 29.42 8.57 -15.78
N THR A 345 28.80 8.80 -14.61
CA THR A 345 28.61 7.81 -13.53
C THR A 345 27.31 6.99 -13.69
N GLY A 346 27.31 5.74 -13.24
CA GLY A 346 26.09 4.93 -13.09
C GLY A 346 25.13 5.49 -12.04
N LEU A 347 25.53 5.47 -10.76
CA LEU A 347 24.76 6.01 -9.62
C LEU A 347 25.64 6.89 -8.70
N ASP A 348 25.24 8.13 -8.42
CA ASP A 348 26.07 9.10 -7.70
C ASP A 348 25.41 9.71 -6.44
N ALA A 349 26.00 9.43 -5.27
CA ALA A 349 25.58 9.91 -3.96
C ALA A 349 26.42 11.11 -3.51
N ASP A 350 26.04 12.30 -3.94
CA ASP A 350 26.90 13.49 -3.93
C ASP A 350 26.75 14.31 -2.62
N ARG A 351 27.09 15.58 -2.71
CA ARG A 351 27.22 16.60 -1.65
C ARG A 351 26.09 16.53 -0.62
N ASN A 352 26.45 16.51 0.67
CA ASN A 352 25.53 16.56 1.82
C ASN A 352 24.45 15.44 1.86
N THR A 353 24.69 14.27 1.27
CA THR A 353 23.73 13.13 1.26
C THR A 353 23.98 12.15 2.41
N LYS A 354 22.93 11.75 3.14
CA LYS A 354 23.08 10.91 4.35
C LYS A 354 22.30 9.61 4.33
N ASN A 355 23.00 8.54 4.71
CA ASN A 355 22.53 7.16 4.78
C ASN A 355 21.98 6.65 3.44
N SER A 356 22.69 6.95 2.34
CA SER A 356 22.39 6.42 1.01
C SER A 356 22.62 4.90 0.96
N ILE A 357 21.79 4.14 0.25
CA ILE A 357 21.96 2.69 0.04
C ILE A 357 21.96 2.40 -1.46
N ILE A 358 23.10 1.94 -1.97
CA ILE A 358 23.28 1.51 -3.37
C ILE A 358 23.41 -0.02 -3.35
N GLN A 359 22.32 -0.74 -3.66
CA GLN A 359 22.29 -2.20 -3.49
C GLN A 359 21.71 -2.98 -4.68
N ASN A 360 22.31 -4.13 -5.00
CA ASN A 360 21.76 -5.07 -6.00
C ASN A 360 21.61 -4.48 -7.42
N ASN A 361 22.36 -3.44 -7.78
CA ASN A 361 22.31 -2.83 -9.11
C ASN A 361 23.27 -3.55 -10.09
N TYR A 362 22.98 -3.46 -11.39
CA TYR A 362 23.92 -3.78 -12.46
C TYR A 362 24.43 -2.47 -13.08
N LEU A 363 25.73 -2.21 -12.96
CA LEU A 363 26.36 -0.93 -13.27
C LEU A 363 27.52 -1.21 -14.21
N HIS A 364 27.38 -0.93 -15.51
CA HIS A 364 28.36 -1.41 -16.48
C HIS A 364 28.65 -0.48 -17.67
N ASP A 365 29.86 -0.57 -18.21
CA ASP A 365 30.32 0.17 -19.40
C ASP A 365 30.17 1.72 -19.31
N ASN A 366 29.91 2.27 -18.12
CA ASN A 366 29.79 3.72 -17.90
C ASN A 366 31.13 4.45 -18.15
N GLY A 367 31.08 5.69 -18.62
CA GLY A 367 32.25 6.49 -19.00
C GLY A 367 33.17 6.80 -17.82
N GLY A 368 32.56 7.14 -16.68
CA GLY A 368 33.22 7.29 -15.39
C GLY A 368 32.87 6.13 -14.45
N TYR A 369 32.47 6.44 -13.22
CA TYR A 369 32.37 5.45 -12.15
C TYR A 369 31.13 4.56 -12.27
N GLY A 370 31.18 3.35 -11.70
CA GLY A 370 29.98 2.52 -11.52
C GLY A 370 29.06 3.14 -10.48
N ALA A 371 29.62 3.43 -9.31
CA ALA A 371 29.00 4.26 -8.28
C ALA A 371 29.99 5.24 -7.64
N SER A 372 29.51 6.37 -7.14
CA SER A 372 30.30 7.32 -6.37
C SER A 372 29.62 7.85 -5.10
N VAL A 373 30.45 8.31 -4.16
CA VAL A 373 30.04 9.02 -2.94
C VAL A 373 30.95 10.23 -2.76
N ILE A 374 30.38 11.44 -2.80
CA ILE A 374 31.17 12.68 -2.89
C ILE A 374 30.80 13.63 -1.75
N ALA A 375 31.75 13.90 -0.85
CA ALA A 375 31.54 14.76 0.30
C ALA A 375 31.95 16.22 0.01
N ALA A 376 30.94 17.07 -0.15
CA ALA A 376 31.06 18.53 -0.23
C ALA A 376 29.88 19.20 0.48
N TYR A 377 30.02 20.48 0.84
CA TYR A 377 29.00 21.33 1.50
C TYR A 377 28.35 20.76 2.78
N GLY A 378 28.90 19.69 3.35
CA GLY A 378 28.32 18.90 4.43
C GLY A 378 29.01 17.55 4.53
N ASP A 379 28.37 16.60 5.22
CA ASP A 379 28.88 15.22 5.30
C ASP A 379 28.15 14.31 4.33
N ALA A 380 28.86 13.35 3.75
CA ALA A 380 28.27 12.22 3.04
C ALA A 380 28.24 10.96 3.94
N SER A 381 27.28 10.04 3.73
CA SER A 381 27.37 8.66 4.24
C SER A 381 26.58 7.67 3.37
N ALA A 382 27.15 6.49 3.14
CA ALA A 382 26.58 5.52 2.19
C ALA A 382 26.92 4.05 2.50
N THR A 383 26.07 3.14 2.03
CA THR A 383 26.32 1.70 1.94
C THR A 383 26.24 1.25 0.48
N ILE A 384 27.29 0.60 -0.02
CA ILE A 384 27.37 0.08 -1.39
C ILE A 384 27.51 -1.44 -1.30
N ARG A 385 26.45 -2.19 -1.61
CA ARG A 385 26.42 -3.65 -1.39
C ARG A 385 25.79 -4.50 -2.48
N HIS A 386 26.34 -5.69 -2.72
CA HIS A 386 25.76 -6.69 -3.64
C HIS A 386 25.48 -6.21 -5.08
N ASN A 387 26.16 -5.15 -5.52
CA ASN A 387 26.10 -4.69 -6.90
C ASN A 387 27.06 -5.51 -7.78
N LEU A 388 26.70 -5.69 -9.05
CA LEU A 388 27.62 -6.16 -10.09
C LEU A 388 28.08 -4.97 -10.91
N MET A 389 29.39 -4.72 -10.89
CA MET A 389 30.05 -3.62 -11.57
C MET A 389 31.00 -4.20 -12.63
N VAL A 390 30.77 -3.84 -13.91
CA VAL A 390 31.49 -4.44 -15.04
C VAL A 390 32.00 -3.36 -15.99
N ASP A 391 33.32 -3.30 -16.20
CA ASP A 391 33.93 -2.43 -17.22
C ASP A 391 33.63 -0.92 -17.13
N ASN A 392 33.22 -0.41 -15.95
CA ASN A 392 33.06 1.03 -15.77
C ASN A 392 34.41 1.75 -15.90
N GLY A 393 34.36 3.02 -16.31
CA GLY A 393 35.52 3.85 -16.59
C GLY A 393 35.88 3.90 -18.08
N THR A 394 34.92 3.69 -18.99
CA THR A 394 35.19 3.54 -20.43
C THR A 394 35.78 4.77 -21.12
N HIS A 395 35.74 5.95 -20.49
CA HIS A 395 36.39 7.18 -21.00
C HIS A 395 37.86 7.31 -20.58
N ASP A 396 38.15 7.22 -19.27
CA ASP A 396 39.52 7.20 -18.73
C ASP A 396 39.71 5.93 -17.89
N PRO A 397 40.03 4.79 -18.52
CA PRO A 397 40.03 3.48 -17.87
C PRO A 397 41.26 3.24 -16.96
N ASP A 398 42.29 4.09 -17.06
CA ASP A 398 43.44 4.10 -16.16
C ASP A 398 43.23 4.97 -14.91
N ARG A 399 42.30 5.94 -14.95
CA ARG A 399 41.93 6.73 -13.76
C ARG A 399 40.57 6.40 -13.14
N SER A 400 39.57 5.93 -13.89
CA SER A 400 38.19 5.78 -13.40
C SER A 400 37.94 4.42 -12.75
N SER A 401 37.66 4.43 -11.45
CA SER A 401 37.36 3.26 -10.62
C SER A 401 35.88 2.87 -10.65
N ASP A 402 35.54 1.62 -10.30
CA ASP A 402 34.14 1.19 -10.26
C ASP A 402 33.39 1.78 -9.05
N ILE A 403 34.09 1.94 -7.92
CA ILE A 403 33.62 2.73 -6.76
C ILE A 403 34.60 3.88 -6.51
N MET A 404 34.07 5.12 -6.51
CA MET A 404 34.83 6.35 -6.22
C MET A 404 34.26 7.06 -4.99
N ILE A 405 35.08 7.20 -3.95
CA ILE A 405 34.75 7.96 -2.74
C ILE A 405 35.67 9.18 -2.69
N SER A 406 35.09 10.39 -2.64
CA SER A 406 35.86 11.63 -2.69
C SER A 406 35.36 12.70 -1.71
N SER A 407 36.20 13.68 -1.42
CA SER A 407 35.78 14.95 -0.80
C SER A 407 36.48 16.12 -1.47
N TYR A 408 35.82 17.28 -1.54
CA TYR A 408 36.49 18.52 -1.92
C TYR A 408 36.15 19.69 -0.99
N SER A 409 37.04 20.68 -0.98
CA SER A 409 36.88 21.92 -0.21
C SER A 409 35.98 22.87 -0.97
N SER A 410 34.85 23.27 -0.36
CA SER A 410 33.84 24.12 -0.98
C SER A 410 33.82 25.50 -0.30
N PRO A 411 33.56 26.60 -1.03
CA PRO A 411 33.51 27.93 -0.45
C PRO A 411 32.21 28.14 0.37
N THR A 412 32.29 28.94 1.43
CA THR A 412 31.14 29.48 2.18
C THR A 412 31.06 31.01 1.99
N GLU A 413 29.88 31.62 2.24
CA GLU A 413 29.67 33.06 1.98
C GLU A 413 30.58 34.00 2.76
N ASP A 414 31.02 33.58 3.94
CA ASP A 414 31.99 34.30 4.77
C ASP A 414 33.44 34.23 4.23
N GLY A 415 33.62 33.75 2.99
CA GLY A 415 34.91 33.61 2.32
C GLY A 415 35.77 32.47 2.87
N ARG A 416 35.26 31.68 3.83
CA ARG A 416 35.93 30.48 4.32
C ARG A 416 35.73 29.32 3.35
N SER A 417 36.37 28.19 3.63
CA SER A 417 36.11 26.95 2.92
C SER A 417 35.89 25.80 3.89
N VAL A 418 34.76 25.11 3.72
CA VAL A 418 34.42 23.89 4.45
C VAL A 418 34.74 22.73 3.53
N THR A 419 35.57 21.79 4.00
CA THR A 419 35.79 20.52 3.29
C THR A 419 34.75 19.54 3.77
N GLY A 420 34.00 18.93 2.83
CA GLY A 420 33.09 17.86 3.19
C GLY A 420 33.84 16.66 3.78
N GLN A 421 33.16 15.88 4.61
CA GLN A 421 33.73 14.67 5.21
C GLN A 421 32.78 13.49 4.99
N VAL A 422 33.31 12.30 4.68
CA VAL A 422 32.51 11.07 4.74
C VAL A 422 32.39 10.65 6.20
N SER A 423 31.18 10.32 6.64
CA SER A 423 30.81 10.16 8.06
C SER A 423 30.31 8.75 8.43
N GLY A 424 30.49 7.80 7.51
CA GLY A 424 30.15 6.39 7.66
C GLY A 424 30.07 5.74 6.27
N LEU A 425 30.81 4.66 6.05
CA LEU A 425 30.95 4.05 4.72
C LEU A 425 31.14 2.53 4.79
N TRP A 426 30.21 1.78 4.20
CA TRP A 426 30.30 0.33 4.12
C TRP A 426 30.23 -0.15 2.67
N ILE A 427 31.31 -0.77 2.18
CA ILE A 427 31.42 -1.32 0.83
C ILE A 427 31.56 -2.83 0.95
N TYR A 428 30.50 -3.60 0.71
CA TYR A 428 30.55 -5.05 0.94
C TYR A 428 29.77 -5.93 -0.01
N GLY A 429 30.29 -7.13 -0.27
CA GLY A 429 29.59 -8.13 -1.08
C GLY A 429 29.40 -7.72 -2.54
N ASN A 430 30.11 -6.72 -3.07
CA ASN A 430 30.00 -6.34 -4.48
C ASN A 430 30.87 -7.26 -5.36
N THR A 431 30.47 -7.50 -6.61
CA THR A 431 31.34 -8.08 -7.63
C THR A 431 31.79 -6.98 -8.58
N ILE A 432 33.05 -6.58 -8.48
CA ILE A 432 33.72 -5.69 -9.43
C ILE A 432 34.52 -6.56 -10.39
N HIS A 433 34.22 -6.47 -11.68
CA HIS A 433 34.93 -7.17 -12.75
C HIS A 433 35.33 -6.20 -13.86
N ARG A 434 36.49 -6.44 -14.47
CA ARG A 434 36.97 -5.70 -15.62
C ARG A 434 37.68 -6.65 -16.58
N ASP A 435 37.35 -6.57 -17.87
CA ASP A 435 37.95 -7.43 -18.89
C ASP A 435 39.43 -7.07 -19.14
N GLN A 436 40.19 -8.05 -19.62
CA GLN A 436 41.63 -7.89 -19.83
C GLN A 436 41.92 -6.76 -20.85
N GLY A 437 42.79 -5.82 -20.46
CA GLY A 437 43.14 -4.66 -21.28
C GLY A 437 42.25 -3.43 -21.09
N LYS A 438 41.17 -3.50 -20.31
CA LYS A 438 40.25 -2.35 -20.05
C LYS A 438 40.78 -1.36 -18.98
N GLY A 439 42.08 -1.12 -18.97
CA GLY A 439 42.77 -0.12 -18.13
C GLY A 439 42.94 -0.48 -16.64
N ASN A 440 43.83 0.27 -15.99
CA ASN A 440 44.49 -0.07 -14.72
C ASN A 440 43.96 0.74 -13.51
N ALA A 441 42.85 1.45 -13.64
CA ALA A 441 42.24 2.14 -12.50
C ALA A 441 41.85 1.16 -11.36
N PRO A 442 41.93 1.59 -10.10
CA PRO A 442 41.61 0.74 -8.97
C PRO A 442 40.14 0.30 -8.96
N GLY A 443 39.84 -0.81 -8.29
CA GLY A 443 38.45 -1.26 -8.10
C GLY A 443 37.69 -0.29 -7.21
N ILE A 444 38.26 0.00 -6.04
CA ILE A 444 37.72 0.91 -5.04
C ILE A 444 38.75 2.01 -4.76
N ARG A 445 38.35 3.27 -4.90
CA ARG A 445 39.18 4.44 -4.59
C ARG A 445 38.58 5.21 -3.41
N LEU A 446 39.39 5.38 -2.37
CA LEU A 446 39.17 6.29 -1.25
C LEU A 446 40.11 7.49 -1.43
N GLN A 447 39.53 8.66 -1.70
CA GLN A 447 40.22 9.94 -1.84
C GLN A 447 39.42 11.06 -1.16
N SER A 448 39.11 10.85 0.12
CA SER A 448 38.17 11.66 0.89
C SER A 448 38.70 11.91 2.28
N ARG A 449 38.43 13.10 2.85
CA ARG A 449 38.52 13.25 4.31
C ARG A 449 37.36 12.47 4.94
N TYR A 450 37.62 11.72 5.99
CA TYR A 450 36.57 11.10 6.80
C TYR A 450 36.37 11.91 8.07
N ARG A 451 35.33 11.58 8.85
CA ARG A 451 35.16 12.12 10.20
C ARG A 451 35.93 11.23 11.19
N PRO A 452 36.70 11.82 12.13
CA PRO A 452 37.32 11.06 13.20
C PRO A 452 36.30 10.22 13.97
N ASN A 453 36.67 8.98 14.29
CA ASN A 453 35.83 7.99 14.97
C ASN A 453 34.55 7.58 14.19
N THR A 454 34.55 7.65 12.85
CA THR A 454 33.47 7.09 12.03
C THR A 454 33.93 5.85 11.28
N ALA A 455 33.10 4.81 11.28
CA ALA A 455 33.49 3.49 10.78
C ALA A 455 33.51 3.44 9.24
N ILE A 456 34.56 2.82 8.71
CA ILE A 456 34.71 2.52 7.29
C ILE A 456 35.08 1.05 7.13
N SER A 457 34.36 0.31 6.30
CA SER A 457 34.61 -1.13 6.11
C SER A 457 34.50 -1.58 4.66
N ILE A 458 35.51 -2.33 4.19
CA ILE A 458 35.58 -2.94 2.85
C ILE A 458 35.67 -4.47 3.01
N VAL A 459 34.54 -5.17 2.84
CA VAL A 459 34.39 -6.57 3.29
C VAL A 459 33.69 -7.45 2.25
N ASN A 460 34.15 -8.70 2.06
CA ASN A 460 33.49 -9.69 1.18
C ASN A 460 33.28 -9.25 -0.29
N ASN A 461 34.04 -8.29 -0.83
CA ASN A 461 33.93 -7.90 -2.25
C ASN A 461 34.78 -8.83 -3.14
N ILE A 462 34.32 -9.14 -4.36
CA ILE A 462 35.20 -9.61 -5.43
C ILE A 462 35.72 -8.37 -6.16
N VAL A 463 37.04 -8.27 -6.36
CA VAL A 463 37.68 -7.25 -7.21
C VAL A 463 38.59 -7.94 -8.23
N ASN A 464 38.00 -8.26 -9.39
CA ASN A 464 38.70 -8.87 -10.52
C ASN A 464 39.27 -7.78 -11.44
N ARG A 465 40.59 -7.62 -11.38
CA ARG A 465 41.44 -6.72 -12.17
C ARG A 465 42.58 -7.56 -12.81
N PRO A 466 42.41 -8.10 -14.02
CA PRO A 466 43.44 -8.89 -14.71
C PRO A 466 44.52 -7.99 -15.36
N GLY A 467 45.13 -7.10 -14.59
CA GLY A 467 46.13 -6.13 -15.04
C GLY A 467 46.88 -5.47 -13.88
N ARG A 468 47.80 -4.54 -14.18
CA ARG A 468 48.73 -3.95 -13.18
C ARG A 468 48.13 -2.86 -12.30
N GLY A 469 46.81 -2.66 -12.36
CA GLY A 469 46.10 -1.74 -11.48
C GLY A 469 46.09 -2.23 -10.04
N GLY A 470 46.31 -1.33 -9.07
CA GLY A 470 46.12 -1.65 -7.66
C GLY A 470 44.65 -1.95 -7.36
N ILE A 471 44.36 -2.89 -6.46
CA ILE A 471 42.98 -3.23 -6.08
C ILE A 471 42.27 -2.04 -5.43
N TYR A 472 43.00 -1.38 -4.52
CA TYR A 472 42.57 -0.24 -3.74
C TYR A 472 43.46 0.97 -4.03
N SER A 473 42.91 2.17 -3.81
CA SER A 473 43.69 3.41 -3.71
C SER A 473 43.18 4.17 -2.50
N PHE A 474 44.10 4.58 -1.61
CA PHE A 474 43.84 5.39 -0.42
C PHE A 474 44.75 6.63 -0.48
N GLN A 475 44.34 7.78 0.05
CA GLN A 475 45.33 8.80 0.45
C GLN A 475 45.99 8.39 1.79
N PRO A 476 47.16 8.93 2.16
CA PRO A 476 47.87 8.52 3.38
C PRO A 476 47.10 8.79 4.68
N THR A 477 46.23 9.81 4.69
CA THR A 477 45.27 10.08 5.77
C THR A 477 44.22 8.97 5.89
N ASP A 478 43.55 8.70 4.78
CA ASP A 478 42.41 7.80 4.65
C ASP A 478 42.77 6.38 5.09
N ALA A 479 44.01 5.95 4.82
CA ALA A 479 44.50 4.62 5.17
C ALA A 479 44.50 4.32 6.68
N ALA A 480 44.48 5.35 7.54
CA ALA A 480 44.37 5.24 8.99
C ALA A 480 42.94 5.40 9.52
N GLU A 481 42.01 5.92 8.69
CA GLU A 481 40.58 6.06 9.03
C GLU A 481 39.76 4.81 8.64
N VAL A 482 40.34 3.87 7.88
CA VAL A 482 39.70 2.60 7.51
C VAL A 482 39.85 1.53 8.58
N ASP A 483 38.81 1.36 9.41
CA ASP A 483 38.71 0.33 10.45
C ASP A 483 39.00 -1.09 9.92
N MET A 484 38.38 -1.49 8.81
CA MET A 484 38.42 -2.87 8.32
C MET A 484 38.53 -3.00 6.80
N VAL A 485 39.50 -3.79 6.35
CA VAL A 485 39.57 -4.36 5.00
C VAL A 485 39.86 -5.86 5.15
N ARG A 486 38.87 -6.73 4.86
CA ARG A 486 38.97 -8.17 5.16
C ARG A 486 38.03 -9.02 4.31
N GLY A 487 38.49 -10.21 3.93
CA GLY A 487 37.66 -11.23 3.28
C GLY A 487 37.23 -10.88 1.85
N ASN A 488 37.85 -9.88 1.23
CA ASN A 488 37.66 -9.61 -0.19
C ASN A 488 38.45 -10.65 -1.01
N LEU A 489 37.96 -11.04 -2.19
CA LEU A 489 38.70 -11.84 -3.17
C LEU A 489 39.28 -10.91 -4.22
N VAL A 490 40.60 -10.87 -4.34
CA VAL A 490 41.31 -9.85 -5.11
C VAL A 490 42.29 -10.50 -6.09
N SER A 491 42.19 -10.14 -7.37
CA SER A 491 43.12 -10.66 -8.39
C SER A 491 44.32 -9.73 -8.55
N THR A 492 45.31 -9.85 -7.68
CA THR A 492 46.56 -9.09 -7.81
C THR A 492 47.56 -9.81 -8.72
N ASP A 493 48.18 -9.04 -9.63
CA ASP A 493 49.42 -9.43 -10.32
C ASP A 493 50.65 -8.86 -9.54
N GLY A 494 50.59 -8.90 -8.20
CA GLY A 494 51.68 -8.49 -7.29
C GLY A 494 51.59 -7.10 -6.63
N THR A 495 50.46 -6.38 -6.69
CA THR A 495 50.33 -5.00 -6.16
C THR A 495 49.09 -4.74 -5.29
N PHE A 496 49.32 -4.52 -3.98
CA PHE A 496 48.36 -3.99 -2.99
C PHE A 496 47.10 -4.85 -2.66
N ALA A 497 47.27 -6.16 -2.48
CA ALA A 497 46.39 -6.91 -1.56
C ALA A 497 46.78 -6.58 -0.10
N ARG A 498 45.82 -6.51 0.83
CA ARG A 498 46.14 -6.48 2.28
C ARG A 498 46.23 -7.91 2.81
N THR A 499 46.92 -8.10 3.94
CA THR A 499 47.14 -9.42 4.60
C THR A 499 45.87 -10.12 5.12
N GLN A 500 44.69 -9.54 4.89
CA GLN A 500 43.38 -10.05 5.28
C GLN A 500 42.44 -10.29 4.09
N ASP A 501 42.92 -10.03 2.87
CA ASP A 501 42.22 -10.37 1.62
C ASP A 501 42.63 -11.78 1.14
N VAL A 502 41.80 -12.40 0.30
CA VAL A 502 42.11 -13.64 -0.40
C VAL A 502 42.70 -13.28 -1.77
N GLU A 503 44.00 -13.51 -1.96
CA GLU A 503 44.65 -13.30 -3.25
C GLU A 503 44.31 -14.44 -4.23
N GLY A 504 43.76 -14.09 -5.39
CA GLY A 504 43.44 -15.04 -6.45
C GLY A 504 42.39 -14.54 -7.44
N ARG A 505 42.41 -15.08 -8.66
CA ARG A 505 41.41 -14.78 -9.69
C ARG A 505 40.11 -15.56 -9.40
N PRO A 506 38.93 -14.92 -9.40
CA PRO A 506 37.65 -15.64 -9.34
C PRO A 506 37.44 -16.49 -10.59
N THR A 507 36.71 -17.60 -10.43
CA THR A 507 36.18 -18.39 -11.54
C THR A 507 34.67 -18.15 -11.63
N PHE A 508 34.23 -17.47 -12.69
CA PHE A 508 32.81 -17.35 -13.02
C PHE A 508 32.37 -18.53 -13.90
N LEU A 509 31.08 -18.89 -13.85
CA LEU A 509 30.49 -19.88 -14.75
C LEU A 509 30.47 -19.36 -16.20
N SER A 510 30.21 -18.07 -16.38
CA SER A 510 30.40 -17.34 -17.63
C SER A 510 30.69 -15.86 -17.38
N THR A 511 31.41 -15.19 -18.27
CA THR A 511 31.52 -13.71 -18.33
C THR A 511 30.83 -13.13 -19.57
N ALA A 512 30.10 -13.95 -20.34
CA ALA A 512 29.33 -13.49 -21.49
C ALA A 512 28.24 -12.52 -21.03
N ARG A 513 28.13 -11.37 -21.72
CA ARG A 513 27.19 -10.29 -21.41
C ARG A 513 26.42 -9.82 -22.63
N ASP A 514 25.25 -9.27 -22.35
CA ASP A 514 24.37 -8.59 -23.28
C ASP A 514 24.44 -7.11 -22.90
N ASN A 515 25.22 -6.31 -23.64
CA ASN A 515 25.65 -4.96 -23.23
C ASN A 515 24.52 -3.91 -23.14
N MET A 516 23.26 -4.32 -23.15
CA MET A 516 22.08 -3.47 -22.93
C MET A 516 21.14 -4.01 -21.84
N ASN A 517 21.35 -5.23 -21.35
CA ASN A 517 20.41 -5.97 -20.52
C ASN A 517 21.08 -6.58 -19.28
N TRP A 518 20.25 -6.84 -18.27
CA TRP A 518 20.59 -7.69 -17.13
C TRP A 518 21.32 -8.99 -17.53
N PRO A 519 22.34 -9.42 -16.77
CA PRO A 519 23.06 -10.68 -17.02
C PRO A 519 22.09 -11.86 -16.95
N LYS A 520 22.33 -12.89 -17.79
CA LYS A 520 21.37 -14.00 -18.01
C LYS A 520 22.04 -15.34 -17.71
N GLY A 521 21.30 -16.25 -17.05
CA GLY A 521 21.79 -17.57 -16.68
C GLY A 521 23.07 -17.50 -15.85
N ASP A 522 24.15 -18.06 -16.38
CA ASP A 522 25.45 -18.23 -15.72
C ASP A 522 26.36 -16.98 -15.77
N SER A 523 25.94 -15.90 -16.43
CA SER A 523 26.69 -14.65 -16.58
C SER A 523 27.04 -14.02 -15.22
N PHE A 524 28.33 -13.87 -14.93
CA PHE A 524 28.90 -13.40 -13.67
C PHE A 524 28.48 -14.15 -12.39
N ARG A 525 27.85 -15.33 -12.53
CA ARG A 525 27.67 -16.28 -11.43
C ARG A 525 28.99 -16.94 -11.07
N LEU A 526 29.22 -17.17 -9.79
CA LEU A 526 30.48 -17.71 -9.30
C LEU A 526 30.46 -19.25 -9.36
N ALA A 527 31.53 -19.87 -9.86
CA ALA A 527 31.66 -21.33 -9.89
C ALA A 527 31.84 -21.87 -8.46
N ALA A 528 31.26 -23.04 -8.15
CA ALA A 528 31.39 -23.68 -6.84
C ALA A 528 32.85 -24.08 -6.48
N THR A 529 33.73 -24.17 -7.49
CA THR A 529 35.18 -24.40 -7.36
C THR A 529 36.01 -23.13 -7.20
N SER A 530 35.40 -21.94 -7.30
CA SER A 530 36.09 -20.65 -7.20
C SER A 530 36.58 -20.36 -5.78
N LEU A 531 37.72 -19.67 -5.65
CA LEU A 531 38.29 -19.23 -4.38
C LEU A 531 37.36 -18.35 -3.54
N GLY A 532 36.31 -17.77 -4.13
CA GLY A 532 35.29 -16.99 -3.41
C GLY A 532 34.16 -17.82 -2.79
N ALA A 533 33.98 -19.08 -3.20
CA ALA A 533 32.69 -19.78 -3.11
C ALA A 533 32.15 -20.06 -1.70
N ARG A 534 33.00 -20.09 -0.66
CA ARG A 534 32.61 -20.32 0.75
C ARG A 534 33.37 -19.44 1.75
N ASN A 535 34.08 -18.42 1.25
CA ASN A 535 35.09 -17.68 2.01
C ASN A 535 34.61 -16.32 2.54
N ALA A 536 33.32 -16.00 2.41
CA ALA A 536 32.77 -14.79 3.01
C ALA A 536 32.78 -14.87 4.54
N VAL A 537 33.25 -13.81 5.21
CA VAL A 537 33.00 -13.60 6.65
C VAL A 537 31.52 -13.31 6.88
N GLY A 538 31.05 -13.46 8.13
CA GLY A 538 29.67 -13.08 8.48
C GLY A 538 29.42 -11.58 8.31
N TYR A 539 28.16 -11.18 8.43
CA TYR A 539 27.74 -9.77 8.43
C TYR A 539 27.16 -9.42 9.81
N ASP A 540 28.06 -9.34 10.79
CA ASP A 540 27.78 -9.04 12.19
C ASP A 540 28.42 -7.69 12.62
N ASN A 541 28.12 -7.25 13.85
CA ASN A 541 28.64 -5.97 14.37
C ASN A 541 30.17 -5.96 14.59
N ALA A 542 30.86 -7.10 14.48
CA ALA A 542 32.32 -7.22 14.57
C ALA A 542 33.00 -7.28 13.19
N THR A 543 32.22 -7.29 12.11
CA THR A 543 32.67 -7.33 10.72
C THR A 543 32.16 -6.14 9.91
N LEU A 544 31.01 -5.56 10.28
CA LEU A 544 30.49 -4.28 9.79
C LEU A 544 30.15 -3.35 10.97
N PRO A 545 31.16 -2.81 11.69
CA PRO A 545 30.94 -1.93 12.84
C PRO A 545 30.23 -0.61 12.50
N GLY A 546 29.65 0.06 13.50
CA GLY A 546 29.31 1.49 13.42
C GLY A 546 27.89 1.86 12.95
N LYS A 547 26.88 0.98 13.10
CA LYS A 547 25.50 1.14 12.58
C LYS A 547 25.35 0.94 11.06
N ALA A 548 26.11 0.01 10.48
CA ALA A 548 25.86 -0.44 9.11
C ALA A 548 24.39 -0.88 8.92
N PRO A 549 23.73 -0.57 7.80
CA PRO A 549 22.40 -1.10 7.48
C PRO A 549 22.42 -2.63 7.47
N THR A 550 21.49 -3.23 8.23
CA THR A 550 21.47 -4.66 8.51
C THR A 550 21.40 -5.52 7.24
N ALA A 551 22.12 -6.65 7.25
CA ALA A 551 22.04 -7.69 6.22
C ALA A 551 20.90 -8.70 6.48
N ARG A 552 20.23 -8.65 7.65
CA ARG A 552 19.13 -9.55 8.03
C ARG A 552 18.00 -9.50 7.00
N GLY A 553 17.77 -10.60 6.30
CA GLY A 553 16.73 -10.71 5.27
C GLY A 553 17.02 -9.94 3.98
N ALA A 554 18.22 -9.37 3.82
CA ALA A 554 18.66 -8.83 2.54
C ALA A 554 18.86 -9.97 1.53
N THR A 555 18.82 -9.64 0.24
CA THR A 555 19.11 -10.58 -0.85
C THR A 555 20.28 -10.09 -1.68
N ASP A 556 20.97 -11.01 -2.36
CA ASP A 556 21.97 -10.68 -3.38
C ASP A 556 21.32 -10.14 -4.67
N LEU A 557 22.16 -9.88 -5.69
CA LEU A 557 21.75 -9.42 -7.03
C LEU A 557 20.66 -10.31 -7.65
N TRP A 558 20.73 -11.61 -7.37
CA TRP A 558 19.91 -12.66 -7.97
C TRP A 558 18.68 -13.02 -7.14
N GLY A 559 18.43 -12.31 -6.03
CA GLY A 559 17.31 -12.57 -5.13
C GLY A 559 17.56 -13.66 -4.08
N THR A 560 18.79 -14.18 -3.96
CA THR A 560 19.14 -15.16 -2.93
C THR A 560 19.27 -14.47 -1.57
N THR A 561 18.57 -14.95 -0.53
CA THR A 561 18.73 -14.43 0.84
C THR A 561 20.15 -14.61 1.35
N ILE A 562 20.72 -13.53 1.90
CA ILE A 562 22.10 -13.48 2.41
C ILE A 562 22.14 -14.07 3.83
N PRO A 563 23.01 -15.05 4.12
CA PRO A 563 23.20 -15.57 5.47
C PRO A 563 23.92 -14.57 6.39
N GLU A 564 23.52 -14.50 7.66
CA GLU A 564 24.19 -13.63 8.66
C GLU A 564 25.57 -14.18 9.09
N LYS A 565 25.74 -15.50 9.03
CA LYS A 565 26.95 -16.24 9.42
C LYS A 565 27.79 -16.56 8.20
N SER A 566 29.10 -16.70 8.39
CA SER A 566 30.07 -17.06 7.34
C SER A 566 29.77 -18.42 6.67
N GLY A 567 30.40 -18.64 5.51
CA GLY A 567 30.30 -19.90 4.73
C GLY A 567 29.49 -19.81 3.43
N PHE A 568 29.02 -18.60 3.08
CA PHE A 568 28.51 -18.24 1.75
C PHE A 568 29.64 -17.66 0.87
N ALA A 569 29.31 -17.31 -0.38
CA ALA A 569 30.30 -16.78 -1.32
C ALA A 569 30.59 -15.28 -1.16
N ILE A 570 31.84 -14.91 -1.46
CA ILE A 570 32.29 -13.52 -1.61
C ILE A 570 31.63 -12.92 -2.86
N GLY A 571 31.20 -11.65 -2.81
CA GLY A 571 30.63 -10.92 -3.93
C GLY A 571 29.10 -10.97 -4.05
N ALA A 572 28.61 -10.60 -5.24
CA ALA A 572 27.19 -10.32 -5.53
C ALA A 572 26.36 -11.57 -5.93
N ASP A 573 26.96 -12.76 -5.90
CA ASP A 573 26.31 -14.07 -6.01
C ASP A 573 26.69 -14.88 -4.77
N VAL A 574 25.79 -15.00 -3.79
CA VAL A 574 26.10 -15.68 -2.52
C VAL A 574 25.89 -17.20 -2.58
N ALA A 575 25.34 -17.73 -3.67
CA ALA A 575 24.99 -19.14 -3.84
C ALA A 575 25.60 -19.77 -5.11
N PRO A 576 26.93 -19.98 -5.10
CA PRO A 576 27.73 -20.33 -6.29
C PRO A 576 27.39 -21.72 -6.84
N GLY A 577 27.63 -21.90 -8.14
CA GLY A 577 27.44 -23.17 -8.85
C GLY A 577 25.98 -23.59 -9.06
N LYS A 578 25.00 -22.79 -8.63
CA LYS A 578 23.61 -22.95 -9.06
C LYS A 578 23.42 -22.30 -10.44
N ALA A 579 23.23 -23.13 -11.47
CA ALA A 579 22.65 -22.67 -12.73
C ALA A 579 21.21 -22.17 -12.48
N ALA A 580 20.86 -21.00 -13.03
CA ALA A 580 19.58 -20.36 -12.76
C ALA A 580 18.52 -20.69 -13.82
N SER A 581 17.33 -21.09 -13.38
CA SER A 581 16.12 -21.17 -14.23
C SER A 581 15.48 -19.79 -14.49
N ALA A 582 16.23 -18.71 -14.27
CA ALA A 582 15.73 -17.35 -14.15
C ALA A 582 16.81 -16.33 -14.57
N THR A 583 16.38 -15.22 -15.18
CA THR A 583 17.17 -13.99 -15.22
C THR A 583 16.89 -13.17 -13.95
N PRO A 584 17.73 -12.18 -13.57
CA PRO A 584 17.45 -11.26 -12.47
C PRO A 584 16.09 -10.55 -12.58
N ARG A 585 15.53 -10.49 -13.79
CA ARG A 585 14.29 -9.80 -14.16
C ARG A 585 13.08 -10.75 -14.37
N SER A 586 13.24 -12.09 -14.30
CA SER A 586 12.17 -13.03 -14.69
C SER A 586 11.14 -13.36 -13.61
N THR A 587 11.34 -12.88 -12.38
CA THR A 587 10.22 -12.68 -11.43
C THR A 587 9.90 -11.19 -11.39
N PRO A 588 8.63 -10.78 -11.54
CA PRO A 588 8.17 -9.50 -11.02
C PRO A 588 8.34 -9.55 -9.50
N LEU A 589 9.49 -9.08 -9.02
CA LEU A 589 9.72 -8.88 -7.59
C LEU A 589 8.63 -7.93 -7.12
N ALA A 590 7.81 -8.38 -6.16
CA ALA A 590 6.88 -7.49 -5.48
C ALA A 590 7.67 -6.26 -4.99
N PRO A 591 7.11 -5.04 -5.08
CA PRO A 591 7.81 -3.83 -4.69
C PRO A 591 8.52 -4.02 -3.35
N ARG A 592 9.87 -4.02 -3.35
CA ARG A 592 10.63 -4.12 -2.11
C ARG A 592 10.11 -3.02 -1.18
N PRO A 593 9.87 -3.31 0.10
CA PRO A 593 9.64 -2.25 1.08
C PRO A 593 10.76 -1.23 0.96
N VAL A 594 10.44 0.05 1.14
CA VAL A 594 11.46 1.09 1.32
C VAL A 594 12.42 0.57 2.38
N SER A 595 13.72 0.47 2.04
CA SER A 595 14.73 0.04 3.02
C SER A 595 14.68 1.01 4.20
N PRO A 596 14.83 0.53 5.44
CA PRO A 596 14.36 1.26 6.61
C PRO A 596 15.01 2.64 6.73
N GLU A 597 14.28 3.55 7.37
CA GLU A 597 14.85 4.77 7.96
C GLU A 597 16.17 4.42 8.70
N PRO A 598 17.15 5.34 8.83
CA PRO A 598 18.02 5.29 10.00
C PRO A 598 17.12 5.32 11.24
N THR A 599 17.54 4.78 12.37
CA THR A 599 16.65 4.52 13.52
C THR A 599 16.05 5.77 14.22
N VAL A 600 15.16 6.51 13.55
CA VAL A 600 13.74 6.58 13.86
C VAL A 600 13.13 5.19 13.59
N GLN A 601 12.11 4.78 14.34
CA GLN A 601 11.44 3.52 14.07
C GLN A 601 10.42 3.75 12.97
N ALA A 602 10.49 2.96 11.88
CA ALA A 602 9.47 2.95 10.82
C ALA A 602 8.09 2.93 11.49
N PRO A 603 7.27 4.00 11.32
CA PRO A 603 6.47 4.60 12.37
C PRO A 603 5.67 3.53 13.09
N GLN A 604 6.13 3.19 14.30
CA GLN A 604 5.77 1.93 14.94
C GLN A 604 4.25 1.87 15.06
N LEU A 605 3.63 1.02 14.23
CA LEU A 605 2.18 0.81 14.23
C LEU A 605 1.75 0.71 15.69
N PRO A 606 0.86 1.59 16.19
CA PRO A 606 0.61 1.62 17.61
C PRO A 606 -0.12 0.33 17.98
N TRP A 607 0.25 -0.23 19.13
CA TRP A 607 -0.40 -1.44 19.64
C TRP A 607 -1.84 -1.15 20.09
N ARG A 608 -2.06 0.03 20.66
CA ARG A 608 -3.38 0.60 20.99
C ARG A 608 -3.94 1.47 19.86
N ASN A 609 -5.25 1.70 19.87
CA ASN A 609 -5.90 2.71 19.05
C ASN A 609 -5.36 4.13 19.35
N THR A 610 -5.09 4.94 18.31
CA THR A 610 -4.67 6.35 18.49
C THR A 610 -5.58 7.39 17.85
N ILE A 611 -6.53 6.99 16.99
CA ILE A 611 -7.56 7.89 16.45
C ILE A 611 -8.72 8.11 17.45
N PRO A 612 -9.45 9.24 17.35
CA PRO A 612 -10.60 9.51 18.23
C PRO A 612 -11.62 8.37 18.20
N GLU A 613 -12.09 7.97 19.38
CA GLU A 613 -13.26 7.12 19.54
C GLU A 613 -14.42 7.94 20.08
N TYR A 614 -15.58 7.83 19.44
CA TYR A 614 -16.81 8.53 19.78
C TYR A 614 -17.90 7.50 20.11
N GLU A 615 -18.61 7.68 21.22
CA GLU A 615 -19.74 6.81 21.57
C GLU A 615 -20.94 7.05 20.64
N LEU A 616 -21.56 5.97 20.17
CA LEU A 616 -22.82 6.05 19.42
C LEU A 616 -23.95 6.48 20.36
N PRO A 617 -24.59 7.65 20.15
CA PRO A 617 -25.66 8.12 21.04
C PRO A 617 -26.77 7.06 21.17
N SER A 618 -27.17 6.76 22.40
CA SER A 618 -28.00 5.59 22.75
C SER A 618 -29.33 5.50 22.00
N GLN A 619 -29.88 6.62 21.51
CA GLN A 619 -31.04 6.67 20.60
C GLN A 619 -30.88 5.87 19.29
N TYR A 620 -29.63 5.61 18.86
CA TYR A 620 -29.31 4.81 17.68
C TYR A 620 -29.06 3.33 18.00
N VAL A 621 -29.09 2.94 19.29
CA VAL A 621 -28.86 1.57 19.77
C VAL A 621 -30.16 1.00 20.33
N SER A 622 -30.51 -0.22 19.93
CA SER A 622 -31.75 -0.87 20.37
C SER A 622 -31.59 -2.37 20.54
N THR A 623 -32.45 -2.99 21.34
CA THR A 623 -32.42 -4.43 21.63
C THR A 623 -33.30 -5.19 20.64
N ILE A 624 -32.79 -6.27 20.04
CA ILE A 624 -33.56 -7.20 19.21
C ILE A 624 -34.18 -8.29 20.08
N MET A 625 -33.39 -8.90 20.96
CA MET A 625 -33.84 -9.93 21.90
C MET A 625 -32.98 -9.89 23.17
N ARG A 626 -33.62 -9.89 24.35
CA ARG A 626 -33.00 -9.95 25.69
C ARG A 626 -33.92 -10.74 26.63
N ALA A 627 -33.43 -11.85 27.19
CA ALA A 627 -34.26 -12.77 27.99
C ALA A 627 -33.53 -13.21 29.27
N PRO A 628 -33.31 -12.30 30.24
CA PRO A 628 -32.58 -12.60 31.47
C PRO A 628 -33.32 -13.62 32.32
N LYS A 629 -32.56 -14.48 33.01
CA LYS A 629 -33.05 -15.56 33.89
C LYS A 629 -33.93 -16.59 33.14
N THR A 630 -33.67 -16.79 31.85
CA THR A 630 -34.28 -17.82 31.01
C THR A 630 -33.22 -18.72 30.38
N ASP A 631 -33.63 -19.78 29.69
CA ASP A 631 -32.75 -20.60 28.86
C ASP A 631 -32.20 -19.87 27.61
N ARG A 632 -32.65 -18.63 27.36
CA ARG A 632 -32.15 -17.67 26.37
C ARG A 632 -31.41 -16.49 27.03
N GLN A 633 -30.89 -16.65 28.24
CA GLN A 633 -30.05 -15.64 28.91
C GLN A 633 -28.76 -15.34 28.12
N TYR A 634 -28.26 -16.32 27.39
CA TYR A 634 -27.07 -16.19 26.55
C TYR A 634 -27.42 -16.48 25.09
N LEU A 635 -27.24 -15.47 24.22
CA LEU A 635 -27.46 -15.51 22.77
C LEU A 635 -26.22 -14.93 22.08
N ALA A 636 -25.68 -15.61 21.06
CA ALA A 636 -24.42 -15.17 20.43
C ALA A 636 -24.36 -15.30 18.90
N HIS A 637 -23.35 -14.61 18.35
CA HIS A 637 -22.94 -14.65 16.95
C HIS A 637 -24.07 -14.45 15.94
N PRO A 638 -24.74 -13.28 15.94
CA PRO A 638 -25.65 -12.92 14.86
C PRO A 638 -24.90 -12.77 13.53
N ASP A 639 -25.58 -13.15 12.45
CA ASP A 639 -25.36 -12.59 11.12
C ASP A 639 -26.70 -12.08 10.57
N THR A 640 -26.66 -11.13 9.63
CA THR A 640 -27.85 -10.36 9.21
C THR A 640 -27.76 -9.96 7.74
N ILE A 641 -28.83 -10.24 7.01
CA ILE A 641 -28.99 -9.91 5.59
C ILE A 641 -30.25 -9.07 5.35
N LYS A 642 -30.27 -8.38 4.21
CA LYS A 642 -31.42 -7.64 3.68
C LYS A 642 -31.79 -8.22 2.33
N THR A 643 -32.96 -8.82 2.23
CA THR A 643 -33.49 -9.40 0.99
C THR A 643 -33.80 -8.33 -0.07
N ARG A 644 -34.16 -8.77 -1.28
CA ARG A 644 -34.57 -7.91 -2.40
C ARG A 644 -35.87 -7.16 -2.13
N SER A 645 -36.76 -7.67 -1.28
CA SER A 645 -37.98 -6.95 -0.85
C SER A 645 -37.68 -5.80 0.13
N GLY A 646 -36.50 -5.81 0.76
CA GLY A 646 -36.13 -4.88 1.83
C GLY A 646 -36.39 -5.42 3.24
N ARG A 647 -36.98 -6.62 3.36
CA ARG A 647 -37.07 -7.39 4.62
C ARG A 647 -35.66 -7.63 5.19
N LEU A 648 -35.55 -7.55 6.51
CA LEU A 648 -34.35 -7.94 7.25
C LEU A 648 -34.53 -9.32 7.87
N VAL A 649 -33.49 -10.14 7.76
CA VAL A 649 -33.39 -11.46 8.39
C VAL A 649 -32.11 -11.50 9.20
N THR A 650 -32.20 -11.83 10.49
CA THR A 650 -31.04 -12.10 11.35
C THR A 650 -31.18 -13.47 12.01
N THR A 651 -30.06 -14.19 12.12
CA THR A 651 -29.98 -15.48 12.84
C THR A 651 -28.82 -15.50 13.80
N PHE A 652 -29.03 -16.04 15.00
CA PHE A 652 -28.04 -16.16 16.07
C PHE A 652 -28.21 -17.48 16.83
N ALA A 653 -27.16 -17.94 17.49
CA ALA A 653 -27.17 -19.17 18.27
C ALA A 653 -27.71 -18.94 19.69
N LYS A 654 -28.52 -19.88 20.17
CA LYS A 654 -28.88 -20.02 21.59
C LYS A 654 -27.75 -20.75 22.33
N GLY A 655 -26.67 -20.02 22.59
CA GLY A 655 -25.43 -20.51 23.19
C GLY A 655 -24.19 -19.89 22.54
N HIS A 656 -23.01 -20.07 23.15
CA HIS A 656 -21.73 -19.53 22.65
C HIS A 656 -21.28 -20.27 21.39
N GLY A 657 -21.76 -19.80 20.24
CA GLY A 657 -21.47 -20.34 18.92
C GLY A 657 -21.93 -21.78 18.70
N LYS A 658 -22.84 -22.32 19.53
CA LYS A 658 -23.36 -23.68 19.43
C LYS A 658 -24.73 -23.78 20.09
N GLY A 659 -25.63 -24.59 19.53
CA GLY A 659 -27.00 -24.76 20.01
C GLY A 659 -28.06 -24.21 19.05
N PRO A 660 -29.36 -24.30 19.40
CA PRO A 660 -30.46 -23.96 18.50
C PRO A 660 -30.35 -22.57 17.86
N ILE A 661 -30.49 -22.49 16.53
CA ILE A 661 -30.54 -21.20 15.83
C ILE A 661 -31.91 -20.55 16.07
N ILE A 662 -31.91 -19.28 16.44
CA ILE A 662 -33.09 -18.42 16.51
C ILE A 662 -33.05 -17.45 15.32
N MET A 663 -34.20 -17.23 14.67
CA MET A 663 -34.35 -16.27 13.58
C MET A 663 -35.31 -15.14 13.96
N MET A 664 -34.90 -13.90 13.68
CA MET A 664 -35.76 -12.71 13.80
C MET A 664 -35.93 -12.05 12.42
N ILE A 665 -37.15 -11.60 12.15
CA ILE A 665 -37.56 -10.91 10.92
C ILE A 665 -37.96 -9.47 11.25
N SER A 666 -37.58 -8.52 10.40
CA SER A 666 -38.03 -7.12 10.46
C SER A 666 -38.60 -6.70 9.09
N GLN A 667 -39.83 -6.17 9.08
CA GLN A 667 -40.46 -5.60 7.88
C GLN A 667 -40.33 -4.07 7.79
N ASP A 668 -39.88 -3.39 8.85
CA ASP A 668 -39.87 -1.92 8.98
C ASP A 668 -38.45 -1.31 9.03
N ARG A 669 -37.49 -2.03 8.43
CA ARG A 669 -36.04 -1.72 8.41
C ARG A 669 -35.43 -1.67 9.81
N GLY A 670 -35.88 -2.52 10.74
CA GLY A 670 -35.32 -2.67 12.09
C GLY A 670 -35.81 -1.59 13.05
N ARG A 671 -37.11 -1.30 13.07
CA ARG A 671 -37.77 -0.62 14.20
C ARG A 671 -38.45 -1.64 15.11
N THR A 672 -39.01 -2.72 14.54
CA THR A 672 -39.58 -3.86 15.26
C THR A 672 -39.01 -5.17 14.71
N TRP A 673 -38.94 -6.19 15.55
CA TRP A 673 -38.44 -7.52 15.19
C TRP A 673 -39.39 -8.60 15.72
N VAL A 674 -39.70 -9.59 14.88
CA VAL A 674 -40.60 -10.71 15.20
C VAL A 674 -39.84 -12.02 15.06
N GLU A 675 -39.94 -12.91 16.04
CA GLU A 675 -39.29 -14.22 16.00
C GLU A 675 -40.02 -15.16 15.03
N LYS A 676 -39.28 -15.73 14.07
CA LYS A 676 -39.82 -16.75 13.18
C LYS A 676 -39.95 -18.08 13.94
N LYS A 677 -41.18 -18.57 14.12
CA LYS A 677 -41.47 -19.82 14.84
C LYS A 677 -41.48 -21.07 13.95
N ASN A 678 -41.56 -20.90 12.63
CA ASN A 678 -41.53 -21.99 11.65
C ASN A 678 -40.13 -22.17 11.02
N THR A 679 -39.10 -22.28 11.86
CA THR A 679 -37.73 -22.64 11.42
C THR A 679 -37.59 -24.17 11.28
N PRO A 680 -36.68 -24.65 10.42
CA PRO A 680 -36.39 -26.08 10.24
C PRO A 680 -35.99 -26.80 11.53
N ALA A 681 -36.30 -28.09 11.62
CA ALA A 681 -36.07 -28.89 12.83
C ALA A 681 -34.57 -29.18 13.06
N SER A 682 -33.79 -29.38 11.99
CA SER A 682 -32.36 -29.68 12.07
C SER A 682 -31.55 -28.57 12.74
N TRP A 683 -32.01 -27.31 12.66
CA TRP A 683 -31.36 -26.14 13.26
C TRP A 683 -31.27 -26.20 14.79
N ALA A 684 -32.08 -27.04 15.45
CA ALA A 684 -32.01 -27.24 16.89
C ALA A 684 -30.68 -27.92 17.33
N GLY A 685 -29.99 -28.60 16.43
CA GLY A 685 -28.69 -29.25 16.69
C GLY A 685 -27.49 -28.57 16.02
N SER A 686 -27.56 -27.28 15.67
CA SER A 686 -26.44 -26.54 15.09
C SER A 686 -25.17 -26.68 15.95
N GLN A 687 -24.10 -27.25 15.37
CA GLN A 687 -22.84 -27.47 16.10
C GLN A 687 -21.93 -26.24 16.13
N GLU A 688 -22.15 -25.29 15.22
CA GLU A 688 -21.42 -24.02 15.17
C GLU A 688 -22.33 -22.79 14.95
N THR A 689 -21.68 -21.63 14.80
CA THR A 689 -22.22 -20.31 14.50
C THR A 689 -22.90 -20.26 13.12
N PRO A 690 -24.10 -19.65 12.99
CA PRO A 690 -24.70 -19.41 11.68
C PRO A 690 -24.00 -18.26 10.92
N THR A 691 -23.84 -18.43 9.61
CA THR A 691 -23.53 -17.35 8.66
C THR A 691 -24.66 -17.23 7.62
N LEU A 692 -24.93 -16.01 7.14
CA LEU A 692 -26.05 -15.71 6.23
C LEU A 692 -25.58 -14.96 4.98
N PHE A 693 -26.11 -15.36 3.82
CA PHE A 693 -25.80 -14.75 2.52
C PHE A 693 -27.04 -14.61 1.63
N THR A 694 -27.02 -13.60 0.74
CA THR A 694 -27.95 -13.47 -0.39
C THR A 694 -27.21 -13.83 -1.69
N LEU A 695 -27.77 -14.73 -2.49
CA LEU A 695 -27.23 -15.17 -3.77
C LEU A 695 -28.19 -14.76 -4.90
N ASP A 696 -27.70 -13.98 -5.87
CA ASP A 696 -28.43 -13.73 -7.12
C ASP A 696 -28.23 -14.92 -8.07
N MET A 697 -29.31 -15.67 -8.32
CA MET A 697 -29.28 -16.91 -9.10
C MET A 697 -29.40 -16.64 -10.62
N PRO A 698 -28.86 -17.51 -11.51
CA PRO A 698 -28.91 -17.32 -12.97
C PRO A 698 -30.32 -17.18 -13.58
N ASP A 699 -31.33 -17.74 -12.92
CA ASP A 699 -32.74 -17.66 -13.31
C ASP A 699 -33.47 -16.43 -12.76
N GLY A 700 -32.74 -15.52 -12.10
CA GLY A 700 -33.26 -14.28 -11.52
C GLY A 700 -33.81 -14.43 -10.10
N ARG A 701 -33.88 -15.63 -9.51
CA ARG A 701 -34.26 -15.79 -8.09
C ARG A 701 -33.24 -15.11 -7.17
N GLU A 702 -33.70 -14.68 -6.00
CA GLU A 702 -32.83 -14.45 -4.84
C GLU A 702 -32.88 -15.72 -4.00
N ARG A 703 -31.72 -16.26 -3.63
CA ARG A 703 -31.61 -17.35 -2.65
C ARG A 703 -30.95 -16.82 -1.38
N LEU A 704 -31.63 -16.99 -0.26
CA LEU A 704 -31.03 -16.79 1.06
C LEU A 704 -30.35 -18.10 1.46
N LEU A 705 -29.05 -18.05 1.81
CA LEU A 705 -28.27 -19.20 2.25
C LEU A 705 -27.87 -19.02 3.72
N LEU A 706 -28.14 -20.03 4.54
CA LEU A 706 -27.61 -20.20 5.88
C LEU A 706 -26.59 -21.34 5.88
N VAL A 707 -25.45 -21.13 6.53
CA VAL A 707 -24.42 -22.16 6.73
C VAL A 707 -24.14 -22.31 8.24
N SER A 708 -23.84 -23.54 8.68
CA SER A 708 -23.37 -23.87 10.03
C SER A 708 -22.36 -25.02 9.94
N ALA A 709 -21.27 -24.95 10.71
CA ALA A 709 -20.19 -25.94 10.62
C ALA A 709 -20.38 -27.14 11.55
N ASN A 710 -19.66 -28.23 11.23
CA ASN A 710 -19.44 -29.37 12.10
C ASN A 710 -17.90 -29.52 12.32
N PRO A 711 -17.31 -28.88 13.34
CA PRO A 711 -15.84 -28.78 13.54
C PRO A 711 -15.20 -29.93 14.37
N GLY A 712 -15.83 -31.10 14.43
CA GLY A 712 -15.29 -32.27 15.16
C GLY A 712 -15.64 -32.35 16.65
N TRP A 713 -16.10 -31.27 17.28
CA TRP A 713 -16.36 -31.19 18.74
C TRP A 713 -17.75 -31.66 19.21
N GLY A 714 -18.51 -32.30 18.34
CA GLY A 714 -19.89 -32.71 18.61
C GLY A 714 -20.56 -33.27 17.37
N THR A 715 -21.87 -33.43 17.39
CA THR A 715 -22.64 -34.08 16.32
C THR A 715 -23.97 -33.35 16.13
N ASP A 716 -24.39 -33.11 14.89
CA ASP A 716 -25.72 -32.60 14.58
C ASP A 716 -26.83 -33.65 14.81
N LEU A 717 -28.11 -33.29 14.58
CA LEU A 717 -29.23 -34.22 14.77
C LEU A 717 -29.27 -35.38 13.76
N ALA A 718 -28.46 -35.35 12.71
CA ALA A 718 -28.41 -36.35 11.66
C ALA A 718 -27.18 -37.29 11.76
N GLY A 719 -26.23 -37.00 12.66
CA GLY A 719 -25.04 -37.81 12.90
C GLY A 719 -23.73 -37.25 12.33
N HIS A 720 -23.73 -36.03 11.76
CA HIS A 720 -22.53 -35.44 11.16
C HIS A 720 -21.65 -34.77 12.22
N ARG A 721 -20.34 -35.06 12.16
CA ARG A 721 -19.33 -34.58 13.11
C ARG A 721 -18.29 -33.63 12.51
N HIS A 722 -17.92 -33.84 11.25
CA HIS A 722 -16.92 -33.08 10.49
C HIS A 722 -17.60 -32.48 9.23
N GLY A 723 -17.03 -31.45 8.60
CA GLY A 723 -17.60 -30.76 7.43
C GLY A 723 -18.54 -29.60 7.79
N PHE A 724 -19.56 -29.33 6.96
CA PHE A 724 -20.54 -28.27 7.23
C PHE A 724 -21.93 -28.58 6.67
N ASN A 725 -22.93 -27.84 7.14
CA ASN A 725 -24.34 -27.94 6.79
C ASN A 725 -24.82 -26.64 6.15
N THR A 726 -25.66 -26.73 5.11
CA THR A 726 -26.34 -25.57 4.52
C THR A 726 -27.87 -25.74 4.57
N SER A 727 -28.58 -24.62 4.52
CA SER A 727 -30.04 -24.53 4.49
C SER A 727 -30.44 -23.26 3.75
N TYR A 728 -31.48 -23.28 2.91
CA TYR A 728 -31.81 -22.14 2.06
C TYR A 728 -33.31 -21.78 2.02
N SER A 729 -33.59 -20.55 1.57
CA SER A 729 -34.92 -20.01 1.23
C SER A 729 -34.85 -19.36 -0.15
N ASP A 730 -35.87 -19.60 -0.98
CA ASP A 730 -36.07 -18.93 -2.29
C ASP A 730 -37.30 -17.99 -2.25
N ASP A 731 -37.87 -17.73 -1.08
CA ASP A 731 -39.19 -17.11 -0.86
C ASP A 731 -39.16 -15.97 0.18
N ASP A 732 -38.18 -15.08 0.07
CA ASP A 732 -38.01 -13.91 0.97
C ASP A 732 -37.86 -14.30 2.47
N GLY A 733 -37.47 -15.55 2.75
CA GLY A 733 -37.32 -16.09 4.11
C GLY A 733 -38.60 -16.64 4.75
N ASP A 734 -39.67 -16.86 3.98
CA ASP A 734 -40.95 -17.36 4.50
C ASP A 734 -40.96 -18.88 4.75
N THR A 735 -40.22 -19.67 3.97
CA THR A 735 -39.89 -21.08 4.25
C THR A 735 -38.39 -21.33 4.10
N TRP A 736 -37.89 -22.37 4.76
CA TRP A 736 -36.47 -22.75 4.73
C TRP A 736 -36.33 -24.27 4.65
N SER A 737 -35.27 -24.75 4.01
CA SER A 737 -34.97 -26.19 3.95
C SER A 737 -34.43 -26.72 5.29
N GLU A 738 -34.64 -28.02 5.55
CA GLU A 738 -33.79 -28.76 6.50
C GLU A 738 -32.31 -28.74 6.03
N TYR A 739 -31.37 -29.09 6.92
CA TYR A 739 -29.95 -29.11 6.59
C TYR A 739 -29.59 -30.14 5.51
N LYS A 740 -28.76 -29.72 4.54
CA LYS A 740 -27.98 -30.59 3.66
C LYS A 740 -26.52 -30.57 4.13
N HIS A 741 -25.91 -31.75 4.29
CA HIS A 741 -24.53 -31.90 4.75
C HIS A 741 -23.52 -31.98 3.58
N PHE A 742 -22.30 -31.47 3.81
CA PHE A 742 -21.22 -31.40 2.83
C PHE A 742 -19.83 -31.62 3.43
N LEU A 743 -18.94 -32.19 2.61
CA LEU A 743 -17.49 -32.22 2.79
C LEU A 743 -17.04 -32.67 4.19
N THR A 744 -17.53 -33.82 4.65
CA THR A 744 -17.11 -34.46 5.91
C THR A 744 -15.61 -34.75 5.97
N LYS A 745 -15.00 -34.98 4.81
CA LYS A 745 -13.56 -35.20 4.59
C LYS A 745 -13.05 -34.31 3.46
N ARG A 746 -11.72 -34.13 3.41
CA ARG A 746 -10.98 -33.55 2.29
C ARG A 746 -10.42 -34.67 1.41
N ASP A 747 -10.58 -34.56 0.10
CA ASP A 747 -10.15 -35.60 -0.86
C ASP A 747 -8.63 -35.78 -0.83
N HIS A 748 -7.88 -34.67 -0.74
CA HIS A 748 -6.43 -34.70 -0.62
C HIS A 748 -5.97 -35.24 0.75
N GLY A 749 -5.91 -36.56 0.86
CA GLY A 749 -5.36 -37.29 2.02
C GLY A 749 -6.39 -38.05 2.85
N ASN A 750 -7.69 -38.02 2.50
CA ASN A 750 -8.77 -38.73 3.22
C ASN A 750 -8.85 -38.31 4.72
N VAL A 751 -8.53 -37.06 5.01
CA VAL A 751 -8.50 -36.49 6.37
C VAL A 751 -9.86 -35.87 6.69
N ASP A 752 -10.30 -36.01 7.93
CA ASP A 752 -11.54 -35.40 8.42
C ASP A 752 -11.48 -33.87 8.33
N ASN A 753 -12.60 -33.27 7.92
CA ASN A 753 -12.64 -31.86 7.59
C ASN A 753 -13.17 -31.01 8.76
N ASP A 754 -12.29 -30.71 9.71
CA ASP A 754 -12.61 -29.86 10.86
C ASP A 754 -12.81 -28.39 10.44
N ALA A 755 -13.97 -28.08 9.87
CA ALA A 755 -14.29 -26.74 9.38
C ALA A 755 -14.75 -25.84 10.53
N ILE A 756 -13.97 -24.81 10.86
CA ILE A 756 -14.23 -23.82 11.92
C ILE A 756 -14.54 -22.47 11.28
N VAL A 757 -15.64 -21.86 11.72
CA VAL A 757 -16.37 -20.74 11.12
C VAL A 757 -16.60 -20.96 9.63
N ALA A 758 -17.42 -21.96 9.32
CA ALA A 758 -17.76 -22.32 7.94
C ALA A 758 -18.35 -21.12 7.19
N MET A 759 -17.66 -20.73 6.11
CA MET A 759 -17.97 -19.56 5.30
C MET A 759 -17.95 -18.27 6.14
N ALA A 760 -16.86 -18.03 6.88
CA ALA A 760 -16.61 -16.76 7.59
C ALA A 760 -16.80 -15.54 6.65
N SER A 761 -16.45 -15.73 5.38
CA SER A 761 -16.92 -14.94 4.24
C SER A 761 -17.29 -15.84 3.07
N LEU A 762 -18.16 -15.32 2.18
CA LEU A 762 -18.52 -15.91 0.90
C LEU A 762 -18.53 -14.80 -0.16
N VAL A 763 -17.67 -14.89 -1.18
CA VAL A 763 -17.49 -13.83 -2.19
C VAL A 763 -17.83 -14.37 -3.58
N GLN A 764 -18.76 -13.72 -4.28
CA GLN A 764 -19.08 -14.06 -5.67
C GLN A 764 -17.87 -13.78 -6.58
N LEU A 765 -17.50 -14.78 -7.38
CA LEU A 765 -16.41 -14.68 -8.34
C LEU A 765 -16.84 -13.94 -9.62
N ARG A 766 -15.85 -13.46 -10.37
CA ARG A 766 -16.02 -12.78 -11.66
C ARG A 766 -15.22 -13.47 -12.77
N ASP A 767 -15.62 -13.25 -14.01
CA ASP A 767 -14.83 -13.63 -15.18
C ASP A 767 -13.74 -12.59 -15.52
N SER A 768 -12.94 -12.86 -16.56
CA SER A 768 -11.89 -11.96 -17.04
C SER A 768 -12.40 -10.64 -17.66
N GLN A 769 -13.72 -10.47 -17.81
CA GLN A 769 -14.36 -9.21 -18.20
C GLN A 769 -14.96 -8.48 -16.98
N GLY A 770 -14.80 -9.04 -15.77
CA GLY A 770 -15.32 -8.49 -14.52
C GLY A 770 -16.81 -8.77 -14.29
N LYS A 771 -17.46 -9.62 -15.10
CA LYS A 771 -18.87 -9.97 -14.95
C LYS A 771 -19.04 -11.02 -13.84
N PRO A 772 -20.06 -10.92 -12.96
CA PRO A 772 -20.33 -11.93 -11.94
C PRO A 772 -20.60 -13.32 -12.53
N LEU A 773 -20.04 -14.35 -11.89
CA LEU A 773 -20.27 -15.76 -12.16
C LEU A 773 -21.24 -16.36 -11.13
N PRO A 774 -21.99 -17.43 -11.46
CA PRO A 774 -22.74 -18.22 -10.48
C PRO A 774 -21.82 -19.18 -9.72
N ARG A 775 -20.73 -18.63 -9.18
CA ARG A 775 -19.69 -19.32 -8.41
C ARG A 775 -19.26 -18.40 -7.28
N TRP A 776 -19.14 -18.94 -6.07
CA TRP A 776 -18.76 -18.15 -4.88
C TRP A 776 -17.62 -18.85 -4.15
N MET A 777 -16.57 -18.10 -3.82
CA MET A 777 -15.48 -18.58 -2.99
C MET A 777 -15.87 -18.41 -1.52
N GLY A 778 -16.03 -19.53 -0.82
CA GLY A 778 -16.25 -19.60 0.62
C GLY A 778 -14.96 -19.99 1.33
N ILE A 779 -14.79 -19.53 2.57
CA ILE A 779 -13.58 -19.72 3.37
C ILE A 779 -13.85 -20.06 4.84
N TYR A 780 -12.96 -20.84 5.44
CA TYR A 780 -12.99 -21.28 6.84
C TYR A 780 -11.58 -21.71 7.29
N HIS A 781 -11.38 -22.11 8.54
CA HIS A 781 -10.09 -22.65 9.01
C HIS A 781 -10.21 -23.99 9.76
N ASP A 782 -9.09 -24.66 10.03
CA ASP A 782 -9.02 -25.83 10.92
C ASP A 782 -8.34 -25.54 12.27
N HIS A 783 -8.21 -26.56 13.13
CA HIS A 783 -7.56 -26.48 14.45
C HIS A 783 -6.08 -26.09 14.39
N GLU A 784 -5.41 -26.31 13.25
CA GLU A 784 -4.02 -25.89 13.00
C GLU A 784 -3.93 -24.49 12.37
N TYR A 785 -5.07 -23.78 12.24
CA TYR A 785 -5.18 -22.48 11.59
C TYR A 785 -4.72 -22.50 10.13
N VAL A 786 -4.92 -23.61 9.41
CA VAL A 786 -4.88 -23.59 7.93
C VAL A 786 -6.20 -22.98 7.46
N ASN A 787 -6.16 -21.84 6.76
CA ASN A 787 -7.35 -21.29 6.12
C ASN A 787 -7.56 -22.00 4.78
N TYR A 788 -8.76 -22.52 4.53
CA TYR A 788 -9.13 -23.17 3.27
C TYR A 788 -10.04 -22.28 2.45
N LYS A 789 -9.98 -22.44 1.12
CA LYS A 789 -11.00 -21.97 0.16
C LYS A 789 -11.70 -23.16 -0.49
N THR A 790 -13.02 -23.06 -0.64
CA THR A 790 -13.85 -23.98 -1.43
C THR A 790 -14.82 -23.16 -2.28
N ILE A 791 -15.18 -23.67 -3.45
CA ILE A 791 -16.05 -22.96 -4.41
C ILE A 791 -17.45 -23.59 -4.41
N LEU A 792 -18.45 -22.78 -4.06
CA LEU A 792 -19.88 -23.07 -4.26
C LEU A 792 -20.25 -22.89 -5.72
N SER A 793 -20.99 -23.84 -6.27
CA SER A 793 -21.62 -23.81 -7.60
C SER A 793 -22.98 -24.55 -7.59
N PHE A 794 -23.72 -24.48 -8.70
CA PHE A 794 -25.03 -25.13 -8.85
C PHE A 794 -25.13 -25.90 -10.17
N ASP A 795 -24.88 -27.21 -10.11
CA ASP A 795 -24.94 -28.09 -11.29
C ASP A 795 -26.37 -28.57 -11.50
N GLY A 796 -27.01 -28.15 -12.60
CA GLY A 796 -28.44 -28.41 -12.84
C GLY A 796 -29.38 -27.80 -11.78
N GLY A 797 -28.90 -26.80 -11.02
CA GLY A 797 -29.59 -26.24 -9.85
C GLY A 797 -29.33 -26.96 -8.52
N VAL A 798 -28.58 -28.08 -8.53
CA VAL A 798 -28.16 -28.80 -7.33
C VAL A 798 -26.91 -28.14 -6.75
N GLU A 799 -26.94 -27.80 -5.46
CA GLU A 799 -25.81 -27.21 -4.74
C GLU A 799 -24.60 -28.16 -4.68
N THR A 800 -23.45 -27.70 -5.18
CA THR A 800 -22.16 -28.38 -5.20
C THR A 800 -21.06 -27.51 -4.59
N TRP A 801 -20.09 -28.14 -3.92
CA TRP A 801 -18.92 -27.50 -3.32
C TRP A 801 -17.64 -28.24 -3.76
N SER A 802 -16.57 -27.51 -4.06
CA SER A 802 -15.27 -28.11 -4.43
C SER A 802 -14.51 -28.66 -3.21
N ASP A 803 -13.56 -29.58 -3.44
CA ASP A 803 -12.59 -29.97 -2.39
C ASP A 803 -11.89 -28.71 -1.81
N PRO A 804 -11.73 -28.60 -0.47
CA PRO A 804 -11.13 -27.44 0.16
C PRO A 804 -9.60 -27.43 0.01
N VAL A 805 -9.06 -26.34 -0.54
CA VAL A 805 -7.59 -26.18 -0.72
C VAL A 805 -7.05 -25.03 0.14
N PRO A 806 -5.80 -25.10 0.66
CA PRO A 806 -5.23 -24.04 1.47
C PRO A 806 -5.16 -22.69 0.75
N LEU A 807 -5.64 -21.64 1.43
CA LEU A 807 -5.71 -20.26 0.95
C LEU A 807 -4.32 -19.61 0.88
N LEU A 808 -3.52 -19.79 1.94
CA LEU A 808 -2.26 -19.09 2.18
C LEU A 808 -1.03 -20.02 2.14
N ALA A 809 -1.05 -21.05 1.31
CA ALA A 809 0.03 -22.06 1.22
C ALA A 809 1.45 -21.45 1.07
N GLN A 810 1.59 -20.36 0.32
CA GLN A 810 2.87 -19.64 0.13
C GLN A 810 3.34 -18.86 1.37
N HIS A 811 2.45 -18.58 2.32
CA HIS A 811 2.69 -17.76 3.53
C HIS A 811 2.41 -18.55 4.82
N ARG A 812 2.36 -19.89 4.75
CA ARG A 812 1.92 -20.80 5.82
C ARG A 812 2.66 -20.62 7.15
N GLU A 813 3.92 -20.18 7.11
CA GLU A 813 4.70 -19.90 8.32
C GLU A 813 4.08 -18.78 9.16
N ILE A 814 3.70 -17.66 8.51
CA ILE A 814 3.04 -16.50 9.14
C ILE A 814 1.62 -16.88 9.57
N GLU A 815 0.88 -17.57 8.71
CA GLU A 815 -0.48 -18.03 8.99
C GLU A 815 -0.55 -18.84 10.30
N ARG A 816 0.41 -19.77 10.49
CA ARG A 816 0.54 -20.60 11.69
C ARG A 816 1.06 -19.82 12.91
N GLU A 817 2.05 -18.94 12.74
CA GLU A 817 2.65 -18.16 13.83
C GLU A 817 1.68 -17.10 14.42
N TYR A 818 0.86 -16.50 13.57
CA TYR A 818 -0.17 -15.54 13.95
C TYR A 818 -1.47 -16.23 14.37
N GLN A 819 -1.63 -17.51 14.00
CA GLN A 819 -2.90 -18.24 14.09
C GLN A 819 -4.01 -17.45 13.37
N MET A 820 -3.78 -17.18 12.08
CA MET A 820 -4.70 -16.43 11.23
C MET A 820 -6.01 -17.19 11.00
N CYS A 821 -7.14 -16.52 11.19
CA CYS A 821 -8.47 -17.12 10.99
C CYS A 821 -9.59 -16.07 10.85
N GLU A 822 -10.83 -16.56 10.66
CA GLU A 822 -12.07 -15.75 10.58
C GLU A 822 -12.00 -14.56 9.61
N ILE A 823 -11.45 -14.81 8.42
CA ILE A 823 -11.13 -13.75 7.46
C ILE A 823 -12.42 -13.09 6.92
N GLY A 824 -12.58 -11.80 7.16
CA GLY A 824 -13.63 -10.94 6.61
C GLY A 824 -13.24 -10.40 5.24
N MET A 825 -13.94 -10.79 4.18
CA MET A 825 -13.60 -10.45 2.80
C MET A 825 -14.60 -9.48 2.16
N PHE A 826 -14.07 -8.53 1.40
CA PHE A 826 -14.82 -7.60 0.55
C PHE A 826 -14.06 -7.32 -0.76
N ARG A 827 -14.68 -6.62 -1.71
CA ARG A 827 -14.00 -6.19 -2.95
C ARG A 827 -13.53 -4.75 -2.86
N SER A 828 -12.44 -4.43 -3.57
CA SER A 828 -11.99 -3.06 -3.81
C SER A 828 -13.09 -2.22 -4.49
N PRO A 829 -13.04 -0.87 -4.44
CA PRO A 829 -14.10 -0.03 -5.03
C PRO A 829 -14.24 -0.24 -6.54
N ASP A 830 -13.13 -0.51 -7.24
CA ASP A 830 -13.09 -0.83 -8.66
C ASP A 830 -13.44 -2.30 -8.99
N GLY A 831 -13.75 -3.11 -7.97
CA GLY A 831 -14.18 -4.51 -8.08
C GLY A 831 -13.07 -5.53 -8.37
N LYS A 832 -11.86 -5.08 -8.71
CA LYS A 832 -10.78 -5.94 -9.25
C LYS A 832 -10.03 -6.77 -8.22
N HIS A 833 -10.03 -6.36 -6.97
CA HIS A 833 -9.33 -7.07 -5.89
C HIS A 833 -10.32 -7.60 -4.88
N ILE A 834 -10.04 -8.79 -4.35
CA ILE A 834 -10.63 -9.29 -3.12
C ILE A 834 -9.66 -8.97 -1.98
N VAL A 835 -10.14 -8.29 -0.94
CA VAL A 835 -9.34 -7.91 0.25
C VAL A 835 -9.92 -8.64 1.45
N GLY A 836 -9.06 -9.33 2.20
CA GLY A 836 -9.41 -10.05 3.43
C GLY A 836 -8.74 -9.41 4.65
N LEU A 837 -9.51 -9.27 5.74
CA LEU A 837 -9.04 -8.84 7.06
C LEU A 837 -9.17 -10.02 8.04
N ALA A 838 -8.11 -10.41 8.73
CA ALA A 838 -8.04 -11.64 9.53
C ALA A 838 -7.71 -11.35 11.00
N ARG A 839 -8.28 -12.14 11.93
CA ARG A 839 -7.83 -12.11 13.33
C ARG A 839 -6.46 -12.77 13.49
N SER A 840 -5.77 -12.43 14.57
CA SER A 840 -4.54 -13.10 15.03
C SER A 840 -4.87 -13.78 16.37
N GLN A 841 -5.24 -15.06 16.30
CA GLN A 841 -5.70 -15.82 17.47
C GLN A 841 -4.58 -16.11 18.48
N SER A 842 -3.32 -15.89 18.10
CA SER A 842 -2.18 -16.02 19.01
C SER A 842 -2.11 -14.89 20.05
N HIS A 843 -2.77 -13.74 19.77
CA HIS A 843 -2.73 -12.50 20.56
C HIS A 843 -1.33 -11.97 20.89
N ARG A 844 -0.30 -12.44 20.17
CA ARG A 844 1.10 -11.95 20.21
C ARG A 844 1.45 -11.02 19.05
N HIS A 845 0.60 -11.03 18.03
CA HIS A 845 0.74 -10.28 16.78
C HIS A 845 -0.61 -9.65 16.45
N ARG A 846 -0.63 -8.61 15.61
CA ARG A 846 -1.87 -7.88 15.28
C ARG A 846 -2.72 -8.60 14.25
N ALA A 847 -3.97 -8.16 14.14
CA ALA A 847 -4.84 -8.52 13.02
C ALA A 847 -4.15 -8.20 11.68
N THR A 848 -4.46 -8.93 10.61
CA THR A 848 -3.74 -8.82 9.33
C THR A 848 -4.64 -8.58 8.13
N LEU A 849 -4.03 -8.08 7.05
CA LEU A 849 -4.65 -7.79 5.76
C LEU A 849 -3.97 -8.62 4.65
N ILE A 850 -4.79 -9.21 3.78
CA ILE A 850 -4.40 -9.94 2.57
C ILE A 850 -5.19 -9.45 1.35
N GLN A 851 -4.61 -9.58 0.15
CA GLN A 851 -5.23 -9.18 -1.12
C GLN A 851 -5.03 -10.24 -2.20
N SER A 852 -6.03 -10.44 -3.05
CA SER A 852 -5.95 -11.17 -4.32
C SER A 852 -6.44 -10.28 -5.47
N GLY A 853 -5.75 -10.32 -6.61
CA GLY A 853 -6.15 -9.65 -7.86
C GLY A 853 -6.51 -10.62 -9.00
N ASP A 854 -6.64 -11.91 -8.69
CA ASP A 854 -6.80 -13.01 -9.65
C ASP A 854 -7.95 -13.95 -9.26
N GLU A 855 -9.00 -13.38 -8.64
CA GLU A 855 -10.21 -14.09 -8.19
C GLU A 855 -9.93 -15.20 -7.16
N GLY A 856 -8.94 -14.98 -6.30
CA GLY A 856 -8.61 -15.83 -5.16
C GLY A 856 -7.61 -16.96 -5.48
N GLN A 857 -6.96 -16.94 -6.64
CA GLN A 857 -5.95 -17.93 -7.01
C GLN A 857 -4.66 -17.75 -6.19
N THR A 858 -4.08 -16.55 -6.18
CA THR A 858 -2.91 -16.16 -5.37
C THR A 858 -3.26 -15.02 -4.40
N TRP A 859 -2.44 -14.88 -3.35
CA TRP A 859 -2.66 -13.94 -2.26
C TRP A 859 -1.36 -13.24 -1.85
N SER A 860 -1.47 -11.95 -1.52
CA SER A 860 -0.36 -11.17 -0.96
C SER A 860 0.12 -11.76 0.37
N LYS A 861 1.40 -11.53 0.69
CA LYS A 861 1.91 -11.74 2.06
C LYS A 861 1.02 -10.98 3.07
N PRO A 862 0.64 -11.60 4.20
CA PRO A 862 -0.11 -10.89 5.25
C PRO A 862 0.63 -9.65 5.76
N LYS A 863 -0.08 -8.55 5.91
CA LYS A 863 0.40 -7.28 6.50
C LYS A 863 -0.31 -7.02 7.82
N GLU A 864 0.39 -6.56 8.85
CA GLU A 864 -0.28 -6.17 10.12
C GLU A 864 -1.12 -4.90 9.98
N LEU A 865 -2.26 -4.88 10.66
CA LEU A 865 -3.15 -3.73 10.78
C LEU A 865 -2.78 -2.85 11.99
N PRO A 866 -3.06 -1.53 11.94
CA PRO A 866 -2.88 -0.61 13.07
C PRO A 866 -3.69 -1.00 14.33
N GLY A 867 -3.30 -0.47 15.49
CA GLY A 867 -4.00 -0.67 16.76
C GLY A 867 -5.43 -0.14 16.79
N SER A 868 -5.77 0.79 15.89
CA SER A 868 -7.16 1.21 15.65
C SER A 868 -8.02 0.12 14.98
N LEU A 869 -7.42 -0.79 14.21
CA LEU A 869 -8.02 -1.97 13.58
C LEU A 869 -7.71 -3.29 14.33
N ALA A 870 -7.08 -3.21 15.50
CA ALA A 870 -6.91 -4.34 16.39
C ALA A 870 -8.28 -4.89 16.83
N GLY A 871 -8.60 -6.08 16.34
CA GLY A 871 -9.93 -6.65 16.51
C GLY A 871 -10.08 -8.04 15.90
N GLU A 872 -11.29 -8.58 16.01
CA GLU A 872 -11.65 -9.93 15.57
C GLU A 872 -13.01 -9.96 14.87
N ARG A 873 -13.17 -10.94 13.96
CA ARG A 873 -14.29 -11.08 12.98
C ARG A 873 -14.68 -9.75 12.33
N HIS A 874 -13.69 -9.09 11.71
CA HIS A 874 -13.88 -7.87 10.93
C HIS A 874 -14.96 -8.07 9.85
N LYS A 875 -16.00 -7.24 9.85
CA LYS A 875 -17.06 -7.23 8.84
C LYS A 875 -17.01 -5.90 8.07
N PRO A 876 -16.15 -5.79 7.03
CA PRO A 876 -16.01 -4.58 6.22
C PRO A 876 -17.17 -4.40 5.24
N VAL A 877 -17.74 -3.19 5.21
CA VAL A 877 -18.77 -2.75 4.26
C VAL A 877 -18.49 -1.33 3.78
N TYR A 878 -19.09 -0.92 2.67
CA TYR A 878 -19.06 0.48 2.22
C TYR A 878 -20.29 1.27 2.72
N ASP A 879 -20.08 2.55 3.01
CA ASP A 879 -21.14 3.55 2.97
C ASP A 879 -21.44 3.94 1.50
N PRO A 880 -22.65 3.73 0.95
CA PRO A 880 -23.00 4.21 -0.38
C PRO A 880 -23.07 5.74 -0.49
N ILE A 881 -23.19 6.47 0.64
CA ILE A 881 -23.28 7.93 0.66
C ILE A 881 -21.90 8.59 0.69
N THR A 882 -20.98 8.17 1.56
CA THR A 882 -19.61 8.75 1.62
C THR A 882 -18.53 7.92 0.95
N GLY A 883 -18.80 6.69 0.48
CA GLY A 883 -17.81 5.81 -0.16
C GLY A 883 -16.73 5.25 0.79
N ARG A 884 -16.82 5.55 2.08
CA ARG A 884 -15.90 5.07 3.13
C ARG A 884 -16.14 3.60 3.46
N VAL A 885 -15.08 2.93 3.88
CA VAL A 885 -15.16 1.58 4.48
C VAL A 885 -15.50 1.74 5.96
N VAL A 886 -16.49 0.98 6.41
CA VAL A 886 -16.86 0.84 7.81
C VAL A 886 -16.64 -0.62 8.20
N VAL A 887 -15.83 -0.86 9.22
CA VAL A 887 -15.48 -2.23 9.66
C VAL A 887 -16.00 -2.43 11.07
N SER A 888 -17.11 -3.15 11.20
CA SER A 888 -17.55 -3.65 12.51
C SER A 888 -16.62 -4.77 12.97
N MET A 889 -16.24 -4.77 14.23
CA MET A 889 -15.40 -5.81 14.83
C MET A 889 -15.60 -5.92 16.34
N ARG A 890 -15.16 -7.04 16.92
CA ARG A 890 -14.73 -7.06 18.33
C ARG A 890 -13.44 -6.26 18.43
N GLU A 891 -13.31 -5.37 19.41
CA GLU A 891 -12.05 -4.71 19.73
C GLU A 891 -11.07 -5.68 20.43
N ILE A 892 -9.78 -5.59 20.07
CA ILE A 892 -8.67 -6.04 20.93
C ILE A 892 -7.85 -4.83 21.37
N ARG A 893 -7.55 -4.72 22.66
CA ARG A 893 -6.68 -3.70 23.25
C ARG A 893 -5.34 -4.35 23.61
N TYR A 894 -4.28 -4.01 22.88
CA TYR A 894 -2.88 -4.25 23.29
C TYR A 894 -2.34 -3.02 24.04
N ASP A 895 -1.11 -3.08 24.57
CA ASP A 895 -0.45 -1.94 25.24
C ASP A 895 -1.30 -1.37 26.40
N LEU A 896 -1.65 -2.26 27.33
CA LEU A 896 -2.54 -1.96 28.46
C LEU A 896 -1.83 -1.14 29.54
N ASN A 897 -0.51 -1.26 29.64
CA ASN A 897 0.31 -0.45 30.53
C ASN A 897 0.69 0.91 29.92
N GLY A 898 0.51 1.08 28.60
CA GLY A 898 0.72 2.33 27.88
C GLY A 898 2.18 2.62 27.45
N ASN A 899 3.10 1.65 27.61
CA ASN A 899 4.52 1.79 27.28
C ASN A 899 4.84 1.80 25.78
N GLY A 900 3.89 1.44 24.91
CA GLY A 900 4.06 1.44 23.45
C GLY A 900 4.67 0.16 22.88
N THR A 901 4.83 -0.90 23.68
CA THR A 901 5.19 -2.25 23.23
C THR A 901 4.05 -3.24 23.50
N HIS A 902 4.29 -4.54 23.34
CA HIS A 902 3.37 -5.58 23.75
C HIS A 902 4.13 -6.59 24.61
N ASP A 903 3.94 -6.53 25.92
CA ASP A 903 4.68 -7.35 26.90
C ASP A 903 4.14 -8.79 27.03
N GLY A 904 3.58 -9.33 25.94
CA GLY A 904 3.04 -10.67 25.84
C GLY A 904 1.67 -10.86 26.49
N ALA A 905 1.36 -12.10 26.90
CA ALA A 905 0.01 -12.56 27.19
C ALA A 905 -0.72 -11.92 28.41
N LYS A 906 -0.14 -10.90 29.07
CA LYS A 906 -0.80 -10.08 30.11
C LYS A 906 -1.04 -8.63 29.67
N ASP A 907 -0.46 -8.23 28.55
CA ASP A 907 -0.49 -6.87 28.01
C ASP A 907 -1.39 -6.80 26.76
N TRP A 908 -2.51 -7.49 26.86
CA TRP A 908 -3.65 -7.40 25.96
C TRP A 908 -4.93 -7.82 26.69
N ARG A 909 -6.08 -7.38 26.18
CA ARG A 909 -7.42 -7.91 26.47
C ARG A 909 -8.32 -7.71 25.26
N ALA A 910 -9.42 -8.45 25.19
CA ALA A 910 -10.52 -8.04 24.32
C ALA A 910 -11.21 -6.77 24.86
N GLY A 911 -12.16 -6.23 24.10
CA GLY A 911 -12.84 -4.97 24.41
C GLY A 911 -14.27 -4.89 23.89
N ASN A 912 -14.67 -3.67 23.56
CA ASN A 912 -16.05 -3.34 23.20
C ASN A 912 -16.43 -3.82 21.78
N TRP A 913 -17.73 -3.74 21.46
CA TRP A 913 -18.18 -3.73 20.07
C TRP A 913 -17.97 -2.35 19.46
N VAL A 914 -17.18 -2.29 18.38
CA VAL A 914 -16.78 -1.04 17.73
C VAL A 914 -16.92 -1.14 16.21
N ALA A 915 -17.06 0.01 15.56
CA ALA A 915 -16.82 0.16 14.13
C ALA A 915 -15.66 1.13 13.87
N TRP A 916 -14.67 0.68 13.10
CA TRP A 916 -13.67 1.56 12.50
C TRP A 916 -14.24 2.25 11.27
N VAL A 917 -13.94 3.54 11.08
CA VAL A 917 -14.35 4.32 9.90
C VAL A 917 -13.13 4.95 9.23
N GLY A 918 -13.01 4.75 7.91
CA GLY A 918 -11.99 5.38 7.08
C GLY A 918 -12.20 5.08 5.60
N SER A 919 -11.32 5.56 4.74
CA SER A 919 -11.32 5.21 3.32
C SER A 919 -10.71 3.83 3.05
N TYR A 920 -10.97 3.30 1.86
CA TYR A 920 -10.26 2.13 1.35
C TYR A 920 -8.74 2.37 1.27
N ASP A 921 -8.32 3.59 0.93
CA ASP A 921 -6.91 3.96 0.79
C ASP A 921 -6.19 4.04 2.13
N GLU A 922 -6.87 4.48 3.19
CA GLU A 922 -6.32 4.43 4.57
C GLU A 922 -6.14 2.98 5.03
N LEU A 923 -7.15 2.13 4.83
CA LEU A 923 -7.10 0.71 5.18
C LEU A 923 -5.98 -0.04 4.44
N ILE A 924 -5.87 0.14 3.12
CA ILE A 924 -4.91 -0.62 2.30
C ILE A 924 -3.44 -0.19 2.50
N ASN A 925 -3.24 1.05 2.97
CA ASN A 925 -1.93 1.62 3.32
C ASN A 925 -1.66 1.60 4.84
N GLN A 926 -2.39 0.78 5.61
CA GLN A 926 -2.16 0.55 7.05
C GLN A 926 -2.22 1.83 7.92
N LYS A 927 -2.97 2.86 7.49
CA LYS A 927 -3.18 4.10 8.24
C LYS A 927 -4.25 3.90 9.31
N GLU A 928 -4.16 4.65 10.42
CA GLU A 928 -5.06 4.51 11.57
C GLU A 928 -6.55 4.69 11.23
N GLY A 929 -6.91 5.38 10.15
CA GLY A 929 -8.29 5.73 9.79
C GLY A 929 -8.71 7.11 10.29
N GLN A 930 -10.02 7.38 10.30
CA GLN A 930 -10.57 8.71 10.60
C GLN A 930 -11.06 8.81 12.04
N TYR A 931 -11.88 7.85 12.46
CA TYR A 931 -12.38 7.70 13.84
C TYR A 931 -12.94 6.30 14.07
N ARG A 932 -13.10 5.95 15.34
CA ARG A 932 -13.88 4.78 15.77
C ARG A 932 -15.22 5.21 16.34
N ILE A 933 -16.22 4.37 16.11
CA ILE A 933 -17.52 4.44 16.75
C ILE A 933 -17.57 3.32 17.79
N LEU A 934 -17.72 3.69 19.06
CA LEU A 934 -18.07 2.76 20.12
C LEU A 934 -19.57 2.47 20.01
N LEU A 935 -19.93 1.27 19.53
CA LEU A 935 -21.30 0.89 19.21
C LEU A 935 -22.07 0.39 20.42
N SER A 936 -21.41 -0.33 21.33
CA SER A 936 -21.91 -0.64 22.67
C SER A 936 -20.77 -1.12 23.58
N HIS A 937 -20.81 -0.68 24.84
CA HIS A 937 -19.94 -1.22 25.91
C HIS A 937 -20.27 -2.68 26.22
N ASP A 938 -19.25 -3.53 26.30
CA ASP A 938 -19.34 -4.89 26.85
C ASP A 938 -18.82 -4.91 28.29
N TRP A 939 -19.52 -5.61 29.19
CA TRP A 939 -19.24 -5.64 30.63
C TRP A 939 -18.80 -7.01 31.15
N SER A 940 -18.39 -7.93 30.27
CA SER A 940 -17.98 -9.28 30.67
C SER A 940 -16.70 -9.28 31.54
N GLN A 941 -16.76 -9.92 32.71
CA GLN A 941 -15.70 -9.88 33.72
C GLN A 941 -14.57 -10.89 33.44
N SER A 942 -13.83 -10.71 32.34
CA SER A 942 -12.72 -11.56 31.93
C SER A 942 -11.53 -10.75 31.40
N ILE A 943 -10.32 -11.33 31.39
CA ILE A 943 -9.19 -10.79 30.60
C ILE A 943 -9.40 -11.03 29.09
N TYR A 944 -10.16 -12.08 28.75
CA TYR A 944 -10.79 -12.27 27.45
C TYR A 944 -12.13 -11.50 27.33
N GLY A 945 -12.35 -10.51 28.21
CA GLY A 945 -13.62 -9.77 28.31
C GLY A 945 -13.88 -8.97 27.05
N GLY A 946 -15.06 -9.16 26.46
CA GLY A 946 -15.35 -8.88 25.06
C GLY A 946 -15.97 -10.09 24.38
N ASP A 947 -16.91 -10.78 25.02
CA ASP A 947 -17.69 -11.86 24.38
C ASP A 947 -18.80 -11.22 23.51
N THR A 948 -18.35 -10.52 22.46
CA THR A 948 -19.10 -9.50 21.72
C THR A 948 -18.57 -9.27 20.30
N GLY A 949 -19.12 -8.28 19.59
CA GLY A 949 -18.54 -7.63 18.40
C GLY A 949 -18.69 -8.38 17.08
N TYR A 950 -18.95 -9.69 17.15
CA TYR A 950 -19.16 -10.55 15.99
C TYR A 950 -20.52 -10.24 15.38
N SER A 951 -20.51 -9.53 14.25
CA SER A 951 -21.71 -8.84 13.77
C SER A 951 -22.22 -9.31 12.42
N GLY A 952 -23.53 -9.16 12.22
CA GLY A 952 -24.14 -9.03 10.90
C GLY A 952 -24.23 -7.56 10.52
N VAL A 953 -24.05 -7.21 9.24
CA VAL A 953 -24.02 -5.81 8.79
C VAL A 953 -24.78 -5.64 7.47
N VAL A 954 -25.78 -4.75 7.50
CA VAL A 954 -26.56 -4.31 6.34
C VAL A 954 -26.33 -2.82 6.13
N THR A 955 -26.04 -2.40 4.90
CA THR A 955 -26.09 -0.99 4.50
C THR A 955 -27.26 -0.75 3.55
N PHE A 956 -28.04 0.29 3.79
CA PHE A 956 -29.13 0.72 2.92
C PHE A 956 -28.68 1.81 1.92
N PRO A 957 -29.36 1.98 0.77
CA PRO A 957 -28.99 2.98 -0.24
C PRO A 957 -28.96 4.45 0.25
N ASP A 958 -29.63 4.75 1.37
CA ASP A 958 -29.65 6.06 2.02
C ASP A 958 -28.49 6.29 3.02
N GLY A 959 -27.51 5.37 3.08
CA GLY A 959 -26.37 5.45 4.00
C GLY A 959 -26.70 5.04 5.44
N THR A 960 -27.91 4.51 5.68
CA THR A 960 -28.22 3.87 6.96
C THR A 960 -27.46 2.56 7.07
N PHE A 961 -26.59 2.46 8.05
CA PHE A 961 -26.11 1.18 8.56
C PHE A 961 -27.14 0.59 9.50
N LEU A 962 -27.32 -0.72 9.43
CA LEU A 962 -27.89 -1.54 10.49
C LEU A 962 -26.90 -2.66 10.77
N MET A 963 -26.29 -2.61 11.94
CA MET A 963 -25.35 -3.62 12.42
C MET A 963 -26.01 -4.35 13.59
N THR A 964 -25.91 -5.67 13.63
CA THR A 964 -26.45 -6.50 14.72
C THR A 964 -25.32 -7.25 15.40
N SER A 965 -25.25 -7.20 16.73
CA SER A 965 -24.20 -7.89 17.49
C SER A 965 -24.74 -8.47 18.80
N TYR A 966 -23.96 -9.35 19.40
CA TYR A 966 -24.20 -9.91 20.73
C TYR A 966 -23.21 -9.33 21.75
N GLY A 967 -23.51 -9.45 23.03
CA GLY A 967 -22.63 -8.94 24.08
C GLY A 967 -23.31 -8.75 25.44
N HIS A 968 -22.47 -8.49 26.43
CA HIS A 968 -22.77 -8.36 27.85
C HIS A 968 -23.13 -6.90 28.16
N TRP A 969 -24.20 -6.41 27.53
CA TRP A 969 -24.50 -4.98 27.46
C TRP A 969 -25.20 -4.38 28.70
N ASP A 970 -25.16 -5.07 29.84
CA ASP A 970 -25.86 -4.72 31.06
C ASP A 970 -24.86 -4.72 32.22
N GLU A 971 -24.35 -3.53 32.56
CA GLU A 971 -23.28 -3.38 33.55
C GLU A 971 -23.71 -3.92 34.93
N ALA A 972 -24.92 -3.58 35.36
CA ALA A 972 -25.43 -3.98 36.67
C ALA A 972 -25.62 -5.50 36.77
N PHE A 973 -26.12 -6.13 35.70
CA PHE A 973 -26.20 -7.59 35.64
C PHE A 973 -24.81 -8.22 35.60
N SER A 974 -23.97 -7.85 34.62
CA SER A 974 -22.67 -8.51 34.38
C SER A 974 -21.71 -8.38 35.56
N ARG A 975 -21.72 -7.24 36.27
CA ARG A 975 -20.94 -7.02 37.51
C ARG A 975 -21.46 -7.82 38.70
N SER A 976 -22.76 -8.12 38.77
CA SER A 976 -23.36 -8.89 39.87
C SER A 976 -23.55 -10.38 39.54
N TRP A 977 -23.29 -10.80 38.30
CA TRP A 977 -23.47 -12.18 37.88
C TRP A 977 -22.43 -13.12 38.49
N VAL A 978 -22.94 -14.19 39.09
CA VAL A 978 -22.20 -15.35 39.55
C VAL A 978 -22.92 -16.58 39.00
N ASP A 979 -22.20 -17.44 38.29
CA ASP A 979 -22.76 -18.68 37.74
C ASP A 979 -23.19 -19.63 38.88
N PRO A 980 -24.48 -20.03 38.97
CA PRO A 980 -24.96 -20.90 40.04
C PRO A 980 -24.27 -22.28 40.10
N ALA A 981 -23.66 -22.74 39.01
CA ALA A 981 -22.92 -24.00 39.00
C ALA A 981 -21.49 -23.83 39.54
N THR A 982 -20.71 -22.88 39.00
CA THR A 982 -19.29 -22.72 39.35
C THR A 982 -19.02 -21.76 40.52
N HIS A 983 -20.03 -21.03 41.01
CA HIS A 983 -19.90 -20.02 42.09
C HIS A 983 -18.89 -18.90 41.78
N HIS A 984 -18.58 -18.70 40.50
CA HIS A 984 -17.65 -17.71 39.97
C HIS A 984 -18.26 -17.01 38.74
N TYR A 985 -17.59 -15.98 38.22
CA TYR A 985 -18.00 -15.40 36.94
C TYR A 985 -17.69 -16.36 35.78
N LYS A 986 -18.66 -16.56 34.88
CA LYS A 986 -18.53 -17.40 33.69
C LYS A 986 -19.31 -16.79 32.54
N VAL A 987 -18.59 -16.26 31.55
CA VAL A 987 -19.15 -15.45 30.46
C VAL A 987 -20.27 -16.16 29.68
N THR A 988 -20.10 -17.45 29.37
CA THR A 988 -21.10 -18.27 28.67
C THR A 988 -22.37 -18.61 29.48
N THR A 989 -22.53 -18.00 30.65
CA THR A 989 -23.76 -18.06 31.48
C THR A 989 -24.28 -16.69 31.88
N ASP A 990 -23.51 -15.62 31.64
CA ASP A 990 -23.91 -14.25 31.92
C ASP A 990 -24.90 -13.74 30.85
N LEU A 991 -25.50 -12.56 31.04
CA LEU A 991 -26.53 -12.00 30.17
C LEU A 991 -25.93 -11.45 28.86
N SER A 992 -25.69 -12.35 27.91
CA SER A 992 -25.32 -11.99 26.53
C SER A 992 -26.55 -11.96 25.62
N TYR A 993 -26.80 -10.84 24.96
CA TYR A 993 -28.05 -10.64 24.23
C TYR A 993 -27.90 -9.82 22.94
N ILE A 994 -28.90 -9.86 22.05
CA ILE A 994 -28.78 -9.29 20.71
C ILE A 994 -29.22 -7.83 20.69
N ARG A 995 -28.30 -6.95 20.30
CA ARG A 995 -28.53 -5.52 20.02
C ARG A 995 -28.33 -5.21 18.54
N GLN A 996 -28.91 -4.10 18.11
CA GLN A 996 -28.59 -3.43 16.86
C GLN A 996 -28.10 -2.00 17.10
N ALA A 997 -27.21 -1.54 16.22
CA ALA A 997 -26.84 -0.16 16.03
C ALA A 997 -27.36 0.29 14.66
N LYS A 998 -28.11 1.41 14.60
CA LYS A 998 -28.75 1.90 13.39
C LYS A 998 -28.59 3.42 13.25
N PHE A 999 -27.75 3.85 12.32
CA PHE A 999 -27.35 5.26 12.13
C PHE A 999 -26.89 5.51 10.68
N THR A 1000 -26.76 6.77 10.28
CA THR A 1000 -25.95 7.16 9.11
C THR A 1000 -24.66 7.82 9.60
N LEU A 1001 -23.56 7.73 8.84
CA LEU A 1001 -22.33 8.45 9.21
C LEU A 1001 -22.59 9.96 9.30
N ARG A 1002 -23.31 10.54 8.32
CA ARG A 1002 -23.69 11.96 8.28
C ARG A 1002 -24.37 12.45 9.56
N ASP A 1003 -25.30 11.68 10.12
CA ASP A 1003 -26.10 12.09 11.27
C ASP A 1003 -25.37 11.84 12.60
N PHE A 1004 -24.49 10.84 12.62
CA PHE A 1004 -23.53 10.60 13.70
C PHE A 1004 -22.43 11.67 13.77
N GLU A 1005 -21.83 12.02 12.63
CA GLU A 1005 -20.78 13.03 12.51
C GLU A 1005 -21.30 14.42 12.93
N ARG A 1006 -22.50 14.78 12.45
CA ARG A 1006 -23.21 15.99 12.86
C ARG A 1006 -23.43 16.05 14.38
N ALA A 1007 -23.79 14.92 15.01
CA ALA A 1007 -24.02 14.86 16.45
C ALA A 1007 -22.73 15.01 17.28
N ASN A 1008 -21.59 14.58 16.74
CA ASN A 1008 -20.28 14.62 17.39
C ASN A 1008 -19.40 15.83 16.98
N GLY A 1009 -19.92 16.74 16.14
CA GLY A 1009 -19.15 17.88 15.62
C GLY A 1009 -18.04 17.51 14.63
N ILE A 1010 -18.05 16.27 14.11
CA ILE A 1010 -17.06 15.78 13.14
C ILE A 1010 -17.33 16.46 11.80
N ALA A 1011 -16.31 17.09 11.22
CA ALA A 1011 -16.44 17.76 9.93
C ALA A 1011 -16.73 16.72 8.82
N PRO A 1012 -17.80 16.90 8.00
CA PRO A 1012 -18.17 15.94 6.98
C PRO A 1012 -17.09 15.85 5.89
N GLN A 1013 -16.52 14.65 5.72
CA GLN A 1013 -15.40 14.42 4.81
C GLN A 1013 -15.84 14.25 3.34
N PRO A 1014 -14.99 14.64 2.36
CA PRO A 1014 -15.27 14.42 0.94
C PRO A 1014 -15.23 12.92 0.57
N LYS A 1015 -16.03 12.53 -0.42
CA LYS A 1015 -16.05 11.15 -0.95
C LYS A 1015 -14.70 10.75 -1.58
N PRO A 1016 -14.27 9.48 -1.47
CA PRO A 1016 -13.34 8.81 -2.39
C PRO A 1016 -13.69 9.02 -3.87
N SER A 1017 -12.67 9.17 -4.73
CA SER A 1017 -12.78 9.24 -6.20
C SER A 1017 -13.52 8.04 -6.76
N VAL A 1018 -13.21 6.87 -6.21
CA VAL A 1018 -13.72 5.60 -6.69
C VAL A 1018 -15.00 5.29 -5.93
N LYS A 1019 -16.15 5.60 -6.56
CA LYS A 1019 -17.42 4.99 -6.16
C LYS A 1019 -17.25 3.46 -6.14
N PRO A 1020 -17.77 2.76 -5.12
CA PRO A 1020 -17.93 1.31 -5.19
C PRO A 1020 -18.74 0.94 -6.44
N THR A 1021 -18.17 0.09 -7.30
CA THR A 1021 -18.79 -0.42 -8.53
C THR A 1021 -19.87 -1.48 -8.26
N VAL A 1022 -20.18 -1.74 -6.99
CA VAL A 1022 -21.27 -2.60 -6.53
C VAL A 1022 -22.28 -1.74 -5.78
N ALA A 1023 -23.39 -1.42 -6.44
CA ALA A 1023 -24.61 -1.10 -5.72
C ALA A 1023 -25.19 -2.39 -5.14
N PRO A 1024 -25.82 -2.38 -3.95
CA PRO A 1024 -26.76 -3.44 -3.61
C PRO A 1024 -27.87 -3.48 -4.67
N THR A 1025 -28.38 -4.68 -4.96
CA THR A 1025 -29.30 -4.96 -6.06
C THR A 1025 -30.43 -3.93 -6.15
N ALA A 1026 -30.42 -3.12 -7.21
CA ALA A 1026 -31.33 -1.99 -7.35
C ALA A 1026 -32.76 -2.48 -7.57
N ALA A 1027 -33.67 -2.09 -6.67
CA ALA A 1027 -35.09 -2.38 -6.84
C ALA A 1027 -35.63 -1.64 -8.08
N VAL A 1028 -36.21 -2.38 -9.02
CA VAL A 1028 -36.92 -1.81 -10.17
C VAL A 1028 -38.17 -1.11 -9.67
N THR A 1029 -38.32 0.18 -9.99
CA THR A 1029 -39.52 0.95 -9.65
C THR A 1029 -40.75 0.32 -10.32
N PRO A 1030 -41.78 -0.11 -9.57
CA PRO A 1030 -42.94 -0.79 -10.16
C PRO A 1030 -43.83 0.20 -10.90
N THR A 1031 -43.80 0.15 -12.23
CA THR A 1031 -44.62 0.98 -13.11
C THR A 1031 -46.05 0.46 -13.28
N HIS A 1032 -46.81 0.30 -12.19
CA HIS A 1032 -48.28 0.21 -12.23
C HIS A 1032 -48.91 0.65 -10.89
N PRO A 1033 -50.00 1.46 -10.89
CA PRO A 1033 -50.69 1.83 -9.67
C PRO A 1033 -51.64 0.71 -9.23
N VAL A 1034 -51.40 0.12 -8.06
CA VAL A 1034 -52.40 -0.71 -7.35
C VAL A 1034 -53.14 0.17 -6.36
N THR A 1035 -54.47 0.21 -6.47
CA THR A 1035 -55.34 1.07 -5.67
C THR A 1035 -55.41 0.60 -4.21
N ALA A 1036 -55.22 1.53 -3.27
CA ALA A 1036 -55.49 1.27 -1.86
C ALA A 1036 -57.01 1.24 -1.59
N ALA A 1037 -57.45 0.26 -0.79
CA ALA A 1037 -58.73 0.27 -0.10
C ALA A 1037 -58.47 0.37 1.42
N PRO A 1038 -59.26 1.12 2.20
CA PRO A 1038 -58.93 1.49 3.58
C PRO A 1038 -59.64 0.61 4.64
N PHE A 1039 -59.75 1.14 5.86
CA PHE A 1039 -60.38 0.59 7.09
C PHE A 1039 -59.49 -0.39 7.88
N ALA A 1040 -59.45 -0.32 9.22
CA ALA A 1040 -59.86 0.74 10.15
C ALA A 1040 -59.11 0.58 11.50
N ASN A 1041 -59.24 1.59 12.39
CA ASN A 1041 -58.88 1.45 13.80
C ASN A 1041 -59.74 0.36 14.48
N GLU A 1042 -59.21 -0.37 15.45
CA GLU A 1042 -59.47 -0.05 16.85
C GLU A 1042 -58.49 -0.74 17.81
N SER A 1043 -58.77 -0.74 19.12
CA SER A 1043 -57.74 -0.74 20.17
C SER A 1043 -57.92 -1.82 21.25
N ARG A 1044 -56.87 -1.94 22.09
CA ARG A 1044 -56.92 -2.11 23.57
C ARG A 1044 -56.61 -3.49 24.18
N LEU A 1045 -55.55 -3.49 25.00
CA LEU A 1045 -55.30 -4.19 26.28
C LEU A 1045 -55.74 -5.67 26.51
N VAL A 1046 -54.74 -6.51 26.76
CA VAL A 1046 -54.51 -7.33 27.99
C VAL A 1046 -55.71 -8.07 28.62
N SER A 1047 -55.63 -9.41 28.69
CA SER A 1047 -55.75 -10.17 29.97
C SER A 1047 -55.31 -11.64 29.84
N GLU A 1048 -55.11 -12.24 31.01
CA GLU A 1048 -54.36 -13.45 31.35
C GLU A 1048 -55.09 -14.80 31.12
N SER A 1049 -54.36 -15.87 31.45
CA SER A 1049 -54.79 -17.09 32.18
C SER A 1049 -54.96 -18.44 31.46
N ASP A 1050 -54.30 -19.42 32.07
CA ASP A 1050 -54.62 -20.84 32.25
C ASP A 1050 -54.67 -21.85 31.07
N ALA A 1051 -54.53 -23.12 31.48
CA ALA A 1051 -54.38 -24.34 30.67
C ALA A 1051 -55.13 -25.48 31.42
N PRO A 1052 -54.84 -26.79 31.24
CA PRO A 1052 -54.43 -27.58 30.07
C PRO A 1052 -55.47 -28.72 29.76
N VAL A 1053 -55.03 -29.86 29.18
CA VAL A 1053 -55.50 -31.28 29.42
C VAL A 1053 -56.22 -32.07 28.28
N THR A 1054 -55.67 -33.27 28.01
CA THR A 1054 -56.22 -34.49 27.32
C THR A 1054 -56.56 -34.56 25.82
N GLY A 1055 -56.20 -35.71 25.21
CA GLY A 1055 -56.74 -36.24 23.94
C GLY A 1055 -55.80 -37.27 23.26
N PRO A 1056 -56.14 -38.58 23.15
CA PRO A 1056 -55.22 -39.64 22.66
C PRO A 1056 -55.47 -40.11 21.21
N ALA A 1057 -54.54 -40.91 20.67
CA ALA A 1057 -54.56 -41.46 19.30
C ALA A 1057 -54.60 -43.02 19.24
N PRO A 1058 -55.07 -43.60 18.13
CA PRO A 1058 -54.69 -44.94 17.65
C PRO A 1058 -53.95 -44.88 16.27
N LYS A 1059 -53.02 -45.75 15.83
CA LYS A 1059 -52.89 -47.25 15.82
C LYS A 1059 -53.88 -47.92 14.84
N VAL A 1060 -53.54 -48.90 13.95
CA VAL A 1060 -52.35 -49.77 13.69
C VAL A 1060 -52.27 -50.11 12.17
N GLY A 1061 -51.10 -50.52 11.63
CA GLY A 1061 -50.99 -51.33 10.39
C GLY A 1061 -49.56 -51.81 10.04
N VAL A 1062 -49.28 -53.13 10.03
CA VAL A 1062 -47.91 -53.73 9.94
C VAL A 1062 -47.96 -55.14 9.32
N PRO A 1063 -47.13 -55.48 8.28
CA PRO A 1063 -46.15 -56.59 8.41
C PRO A 1063 -44.85 -56.40 7.55
N ARG A 1064 -44.19 -57.51 7.16
CA ARG A 1064 -42.97 -57.69 6.30
C ARG A 1064 -43.10 -59.05 5.54
N PRO A 1065 -42.20 -59.54 4.63
CA PRO A 1065 -40.76 -59.89 4.86
C PRO A 1065 -39.82 -59.63 3.62
N GLY A 1066 -38.49 -59.92 3.59
CA GLY A 1066 -37.50 -60.23 4.65
C GLY A 1066 -36.23 -61.02 4.19
N LEU A 1067 -35.02 -60.58 4.63
CA LEU A 1067 -33.72 -61.32 4.80
C LEU A 1067 -32.98 -61.90 3.56
N PRO A 1068 -31.69 -62.34 3.65
CA PRO A 1068 -30.61 -62.18 4.67
C PRO A 1068 -29.48 -61.19 4.23
N VAL A 1069 -28.39 -60.82 4.92
CA VAL A 1069 -27.71 -61.13 6.22
C VAL A 1069 -26.45 -62.05 6.21
N ALA A 1070 -25.25 -61.44 6.25
CA ALA A 1070 -23.96 -61.89 6.84
C ALA A 1070 -23.09 -60.62 7.10
N ALA A 1071 -22.49 -60.25 8.25
CA ALA A 1071 -21.87 -60.93 9.42
C ALA A 1071 -20.39 -61.32 9.17
N TYR A 1072 -19.36 -61.01 9.99
CA TYR A 1072 -19.20 -60.42 11.36
C TYR A 1072 -18.20 -59.21 11.33
N GLU A 1073 -18.19 -58.22 12.24
CA GLU A 1073 -17.43 -58.13 13.54
C GLU A 1073 -15.90 -58.33 13.37
N VAL A 1074 -14.95 -57.61 13.99
CA VAL A 1074 -14.82 -56.67 15.14
C VAL A 1074 -13.77 -55.56 14.74
N VAL A 1075 -13.24 -54.55 15.45
CA VAL A 1075 -13.16 -54.00 16.86
C VAL A 1075 -13.02 -52.44 16.78
N ALA A 1076 -13.08 -51.73 17.92
CA ALA A 1076 -12.61 -50.33 18.13
C ALA A 1076 -11.11 -50.31 18.62
N PRO A 1077 -10.44 -49.16 18.90
CA PRO A 1077 -10.93 -47.96 19.60
C PRO A 1077 -11.39 -46.81 18.71
#